data_AF-A0A8H5VJN8-F1
#
_entry.id   AF-A0A8H5VJN8-F1
#
_cell.length_a   1.000
_cell.length_b   1.000
_cell.length_c   1.000
_cell.angle_alpha   90.00
_cell.angle_beta   90.00
_cell.angle_gamma   90.00
#
_symmetry.space_group_name_H-M   'P 1'
#
loop_
_entity.id
_entity.type
_entity.pdbx_description
1 polymer ?
#
loop_
_entity_poly.entity_id
_entity_poly.type
_entity_poly.pdbx_seq_one_letter_code
_entity_poly.pdbx_strand_id
1 'polypeptide(L)'
;MRFEQALYVAASLVGNVAGVAASNKLFSGATIIAWDESEPEPRVIRDGYLLVEGDRIASITTSKPSRLPRNTEVIDATDQIISPGFIDTHRHGWQTAFKTLGSNTTLAQYFGRYGEFAAAPHFNAEDVYWGQLAGLLEALNAGVTTSLDHAHHTWSNETAYAGLNASVESGARVFWAYAFHDVPALNYAVKDQIPNFVDIAESGLLQDSNVEIGIAYDSFGPNPPDVAKEVANLAREFNVSVVTTHSLAGPFGVSNLPEDVHSFDLLNTSIPVIFSHGSFLTATGANLLRQTNQYLSITPESEMHYGHTHPHSYYIQDQAALGVDTHFTYSTDILTQARIWLQSVRYFFFDKVLSGWEVPKNNPMSVVQAFSLATRAGGLALRRPELGVIREGAKADLIVWNAAESPSLLGWTDPIAAIMLHASVGDILHVMVNGDFVKRDRKLAIANYSTIRRSFLESARRIKNIYRDFDYPSLKVQKAISRRWATKGLLPLPPSPPTTNIIAGHLPTVLKAAKEHRQHLLFQKWAEEYGEVFFVKFGTFQEYFINSDQAVRAIFDKAAAQTSERPRWIVSNEQICNRLNLLLVSSSEKAWKSQRKATTFGLTNLNLADAGLPFLHFETLKFLNDIAQDPNKGADPQSLWSSIGRYTYSTFSSQIFGLDVPEDNSPVIDYIFETGLAQILGILPGYYLVDTFNILDKLPLFLKPWERNAKARHKRDYEWCCDKLKRIKSQIDAGEAPPYMTFMRRVIEDPNHLGLDSLEDASYLGMMLIIGASDTSRISTWSFLEAMLTFPDVCNKARKVIDSAVGDRVPVFEDLDSMPYIRQVMKESWRWRPPVALGHPHTTTRDIIYKDYRIPKGARIHLNAWAIHRDSTRYRDPENFIPERFEGDTRSSQESAASPDVSKRDHFAFGAGRRICPGYHIADRSFAVSVMRILWAFDINLKPGTKLPLDPQSFPGDMPGNPGLEMPVVLTVRSPERLETIQKEFEAAMRNRESMEPLAG
;
A
#
# COMPACT_ATOMS: atom_id res chain seq x y z
N MET A 1 37.56 36.00 -1.07
CA MET A 1 38.87 36.20 -1.75
C MET A 1 39.79 35.07 -1.33
N ARG A 2 40.37 34.34 -2.30
CA ARG A 2 41.06 33.03 -2.21
C ARG A 2 40.17 31.78 -2.37
N PHE A 3 39.45 31.72 -3.49
CA PHE A 3 39.15 30.47 -4.22
C PHE A 3 39.05 30.73 -5.75
N GLU A 4 39.73 31.78 -6.23
CA GLU A 4 40.10 31.95 -7.63
C GLU A 4 41.62 31.82 -7.67
N GLN A 5 42.11 30.71 -8.22
CA GLN A 5 43.51 30.29 -8.46
C GLN A 5 43.79 28.87 -7.95
N ALA A 6 43.13 27.90 -8.58
CA ALA A 6 43.66 26.55 -8.72
C ALA A 6 43.23 25.97 -10.08
N LEU A 7 43.39 26.77 -11.15
CA LEU A 7 43.86 26.20 -12.41
C LEU A 7 45.21 25.53 -12.10
N TYR A 8 45.39 24.29 -12.57
CA TYR A 8 46.57 23.40 -12.41
C TYR A 8 46.60 22.46 -11.18
N VAL A 9 45.90 21.32 -11.30
CA VAL A 9 46.55 19.98 -11.25
C VAL A 9 46.20 19.11 -12.48
N ALA A 10 45.51 19.65 -13.49
CA ALA A 10 45.22 18.92 -14.75
C ALA A 10 46.37 18.90 -15.78
N ALA A 11 47.60 19.28 -15.41
CA ALA A 11 48.72 19.33 -16.36
C ALA A 11 50.04 18.71 -15.88
N SER A 12 50.02 17.81 -14.89
CA SER A 12 51.25 17.09 -14.49
C SER A 12 51.06 15.62 -14.13
N LEU A 13 49.95 15.00 -14.52
CA LEU A 13 49.83 13.52 -14.58
C LEU A 13 49.42 13.01 -15.98
N VAL A 14 49.39 13.89 -16.99
CA VAL A 14 49.67 13.50 -18.38
C VAL A 14 51.19 13.34 -18.51
N GLY A 15 51.72 12.35 -17.78
CA GLY A 15 53.13 12.06 -17.66
C GLY A 15 53.34 10.57 -17.85
N ASN A 16 53.50 10.17 -19.12
CA ASN A 16 53.78 8.83 -19.63
C ASN A 16 52.59 7.85 -19.70
N VAL A 17 51.67 8.09 -20.63
CA VAL A 17 51.38 7.03 -21.60
C VAL A 17 52.10 7.42 -22.89
N ALA A 18 53.42 7.38 -22.85
CA ALA A 18 54.22 7.31 -24.06
C ALA A 18 53.71 6.09 -24.84
N GLY A 19 53.31 6.30 -26.10
CA GLY A 19 52.67 5.32 -26.98
C GLY A 19 53.13 3.87 -26.78
N VAL A 20 52.45 3.15 -25.89
CA VAL A 20 52.44 1.69 -25.89
C VAL A 20 51.35 1.35 -26.89
N ALA A 21 51.76 1.02 -28.11
CA ALA A 21 50.85 0.43 -29.09
C ALA A 21 49.98 -0.62 -28.38
N ALA A 22 48.65 -0.53 -28.50
CA ALA A 22 47.72 -1.45 -27.86
C ALA A 22 48.22 -2.89 -28.06
N SER A 23 48.68 -3.53 -26.98
CA SER A 23 49.25 -4.87 -27.07
C SER A 23 48.10 -5.85 -27.21
N ASN A 24 48.12 -6.60 -28.32
CA ASN A 24 47.23 -7.73 -28.51
C ASN A 24 47.51 -8.77 -27.43
N LYS A 25 46.51 -9.52 -26.99
CA LYS A 25 46.67 -10.48 -25.87
C LYS A 25 46.08 -11.83 -26.27
N LEU A 26 46.85 -12.89 -26.11
CA LEU A 26 46.40 -14.27 -26.35
C LEU A 26 46.42 -15.03 -25.04
N PHE A 27 45.25 -15.38 -24.52
CA PHE A 27 45.11 -16.36 -23.45
C PHE A 27 45.18 -17.76 -24.03
N SER A 28 46.05 -18.61 -23.50
CA SER A 28 46.21 -20.00 -23.96
C SER A 28 45.85 -21.00 -22.89
N GLY A 29 45.11 -22.06 -23.27
CA GLY A 29 44.84 -23.22 -22.41
C GLY A 29 43.70 -23.02 -21.41
N ALA A 30 42.90 -21.97 -21.54
CA ALA A 30 41.86 -21.65 -20.57
C ALA A 30 40.56 -22.44 -20.78
N THR A 31 39.81 -22.64 -19.70
CA THR A 31 38.38 -22.93 -19.82
C THR A 31 37.59 -21.63 -19.96
N ILE A 32 36.99 -21.42 -21.12
CA ILE A 32 36.32 -20.16 -21.49
C ILE A 32 34.81 -20.37 -21.42
N ILE A 33 34.11 -19.52 -20.68
CA ILE A 33 32.63 -19.45 -20.68
C ILE A 33 32.21 -18.48 -21.79
N ALA A 34 32.01 -19.04 -22.99
CA ALA A 34 31.66 -18.30 -24.19
C ALA A 34 30.14 -18.18 -24.37
N TRP A 35 29.70 -17.27 -25.23
CA TRP A 35 28.30 -17.05 -25.59
C TRP A 35 28.06 -17.31 -27.08
N ASP A 36 26.97 -18.00 -27.39
CA ASP A 36 26.46 -18.20 -28.74
C ASP A 36 25.05 -17.59 -28.85
N GLU A 37 24.77 -16.85 -29.92
CA GLU A 37 23.45 -16.25 -30.11
C GLU A 37 22.37 -17.30 -30.43
N SER A 38 22.74 -18.48 -30.94
CA SER A 38 21.77 -19.54 -31.25
C SER A 38 21.35 -20.37 -30.05
N GLU A 39 22.04 -20.25 -28.91
CA GLU A 39 21.82 -21.07 -27.73
C GLU A 39 21.35 -20.22 -26.53
N PRO A 40 20.44 -20.73 -25.70
CA PRO A 40 19.96 -20.01 -24.51
C PRO A 40 20.94 -20.05 -23.33
N GLU A 41 21.93 -20.94 -23.35
CA GLU A 41 22.91 -21.13 -22.27
C GLU A 41 24.35 -20.87 -22.74
N PRO A 42 25.25 -20.41 -21.85
CA PRO A 42 26.66 -20.22 -22.19
C PRO A 42 27.33 -21.53 -22.60
N ARG A 43 28.17 -21.47 -23.64
CA ARG A 43 28.98 -22.59 -24.12
C ARG A 43 30.32 -22.63 -23.39
N VAL A 44 30.69 -23.78 -22.85
CA VAL A 44 32.01 -23.98 -22.22
C VAL A 44 33.01 -24.51 -23.25
N ILE A 45 34.09 -23.78 -23.47
CA ILE A 45 35.21 -24.19 -24.34
C ILE A 45 36.39 -24.58 -23.44
N ARG A 46 36.83 -25.83 -23.51
CA ARG A 46 37.99 -26.35 -22.77
C ARG A 46 39.27 -26.17 -23.58
N ASP A 47 40.38 -25.99 -22.88
CA ASP A 47 41.72 -25.84 -23.46
C ASP A 47 41.76 -24.81 -24.60
N GLY A 48 40.99 -23.75 -24.42
CA GLY A 48 40.71 -22.75 -25.42
C GLY A 48 41.79 -21.68 -25.52
N TYR A 49 41.78 -21.01 -26.67
CA TYR A 49 42.59 -19.85 -26.98
C TYR A 49 41.65 -18.66 -27.19
N LEU A 50 41.89 -17.57 -26.47
CA LEU A 50 41.14 -16.32 -26.60
C LEU A 50 42.09 -15.22 -27.03
N LEU A 51 41.88 -14.68 -28.23
CA LEU A 51 42.66 -13.56 -28.77
C LEU A 51 41.88 -12.26 -28.56
N VAL A 52 42.52 -11.29 -27.92
CA VAL A 52 42.07 -9.91 -27.80
C VAL A 52 42.94 -9.04 -28.70
N GLU A 53 42.29 -8.27 -29.58
CA GLU A 53 42.93 -7.25 -30.42
C GLU A 53 42.35 -5.89 -30.06
N GLY A 54 43.21 -4.97 -29.62
CA GLY A 54 42.77 -3.69 -29.06
C GLY A 54 41.78 -3.90 -27.91
N ASP A 55 40.55 -3.43 -28.09
CA ASP A 55 39.47 -3.46 -27.11
C ASP A 55 38.44 -4.58 -27.32
N ARG A 56 38.69 -5.49 -28.28
CA ARG A 56 37.72 -6.52 -28.69
C ARG A 56 38.29 -7.92 -28.68
N ILE A 57 37.40 -8.88 -28.49
CA ILE A 57 37.67 -10.30 -28.65
C ILE A 57 37.69 -10.59 -30.15
N ALA A 58 38.86 -10.93 -30.68
CA ALA A 58 39.06 -11.16 -32.12
C ALA A 58 38.73 -12.60 -32.53
N SER A 59 39.08 -13.60 -31.71
CA SER A 59 38.80 -15.01 -32.01
C SER A 59 38.76 -15.88 -30.77
N ILE A 60 37.96 -16.95 -30.80
CA ILE A 60 37.91 -17.99 -29.76
C ILE A 60 38.05 -19.37 -30.41
N THR A 61 39.13 -20.10 -30.12
CA THR A 61 39.45 -21.37 -30.80
C THR A 61 39.88 -22.47 -29.82
N THR A 62 39.73 -23.73 -30.21
CA THR A 62 40.25 -24.91 -29.46
C THR A 62 41.67 -25.31 -29.90
N SER A 63 42.20 -24.65 -30.92
CA SER A 63 43.57 -24.85 -31.40
C SER A 63 44.29 -23.52 -31.45
N LYS A 64 45.60 -23.55 -31.20
CA LYS A 64 46.44 -22.36 -31.20
C LYS A 64 46.33 -21.66 -32.57
N PRO A 65 46.05 -20.33 -32.62
CA PRO A 65 46.00 -19.60 -33.88
C PRO A 65 47.30 -19.75 -34.65
N SER A 66 47.20 -20.05 -35.95
CA SER A 66 48.35 -20.29 -36.83
C SER A 66 49.19 -19.02 -37.09
N ARG A 67 48.58 -17.84 -36.94
CA ARG A 67 49.22 -16.54 -37.06
C ARG A 67 48.70 -15.63 -35.95
N LEU A 68 49.62 -14.94 -35.28
CA LEU A 68 49.28 -13.92 -34.29
C LEU A 68 49.57 -12.51 -34.85
N PRO A 69 48.78 -11.50 -34.47
CA PRO A 69 49.10 -10.11 -34.71
C PRO A 69 50.51 -9.73 -34.18
N ARG A 70 51.06 -8.62 -34.67
CA ARG A 70 52.33 -8.11 -34.11
C ARG A 70 52.11 -7.64 -32.67
N ASN A 71 53.15 -7.75 -31.84
CA ASN A 71 53.13 -7.35 -30.42
C ASN A 71 52.06 -8.05 -29.56
N THR A 72 51.71 -9.31 -29.88
CA THR A 72 50.82 -10.11 -29.05
C THR A 72 51.54 -10.64 -27.81
N GLU A 73 51.05 -10.25 -26.63
CA GLU A 73 51.39 -10.84 -25.34
C GLU A 73 50.68 -12.19 -25.19
N VAL A 74 51.43 -13.27 -24.97
CA VAL A 74 50.86 -14.59 -24.70
C VAL A 74 50.78 -14.80 -23.19
N ILE A 75 49.58 -15.06 -22.71
CA ILE A 75 49.26 -15.25 -21.29
C ILE A 75 48.88 -16.71 -21.11
N ASP A 76 49.66 -17.42 -20.29
CA ASP A 76 49.32 -18.79 -19.91
C ASP A 76 48.14 -18.76 -18.95
N ALA A 77 47.02 -19.32 -19.40
CA ALA A 77 45.79 -19.48 -18.65
C ALA A 77 45.39 -20.95 -18.56
N THR A 78 46.37 -21.86 -18.67
CA THR A 78 46.17 -23.31 -18.50
C THR A 78 45.50 -23.59 -17.16
N ASP A 79 44.44 -24.40 -17.18
CA ASP A 79 43.62 -24.77 -16.04
C ASP A 79 42.91 -23.60 -15.32
N GLN A 80 42.99 -22.38 -15.86
CA GLN A 80 42.24 -21.22 -15.38
C GLN A 80 40.84 -21.19 -16.01
N ILE A 81 39.92 -20.47 -15.37
CA ILE A 81 38.60 -20.16 -15.94
C ILE A 81 38.59 -18.71 -16.42
N ILE A 82 38.07 -18.46 -17.61
CA ILE A 82 37.80 -17.11 -18.13
C ILE A 82 36.29 -16.92 -18.26
N SER A 83 35.76 -15.86 -17.65
CA SER A 83 34.36 -15.46 -17.73
C SER A 83 34.23 -14.01 -18.21
N PRO A 84 33.05 -13.59 -18.69
CA PRO A 84 32.77 -12.17 -18.87
C PRO A 84 32.97 -11.41 -17.56
N GLY A 85 33.28 -10.12 -17.67
CA GLY A 85 33.20 -9.17 -16.58
C GLY A 85 31.81 -9.12 -15.96
N PHE A 86 31.74 -8.95 -14.64
CA PHE A 86 30.46 -8.68 -13.98
C PHE A 86 29.99 -7.27 -14.32
N ILE A 87 28.67 -7.11 -14.38
CA ILE A 87 28.00 -5.83 -14.64
C ILE A 87 27.15 -5.49 -13.43
N ASP A 88 27.40 -4.32 -12.86
CA ASP A 88 26.67 -3.78 -11.73
C ASP A 88 25.69 -2.72 -12.22
N THR A 89 24.40 -3.06 -12.29
CA THR A 89 23.38 -2.16 -12.86
C THR A 89 22.84 -1.12 -11.88
N HIS A 90 23.34 -1.07 -10.64
CA HIS A 90 22.97 0.00 -9.71
C HIS A 90 23.97 0.13 -8.56
N ARG A 91 24.61 1.30 -8.45
CA ARG A 91 25.61 1.60 -7.42
C ARG A 91 25.53 3.06 -6.97
N HIS A 92 25.98 3.30 -5.74
CA HIS A 92 26.33 4.63 -5.21
C HIS A 92 27.79 4.67 -4.77
N GLY A 93 28.70 5.06 -5.67
CA GLY A 93 30.14 4.90 -5.44
C GLY A 93 30.71 5.76 -4.31
N TRP A 94 30.39 7.05 -4.27
CA TRP A 94 30.95 8.01 -3.29
C TRP A 94 30.72 7.63 -1.82
N GLN A 95 29.67 6.85 -1.55
CA GLN A 95 29.33 6.40 -0.21
C GLN A 95 30.33 5.41 0.39
N THR A 96 31.35 4.95 -0.37
CA THR A 96 32.45 4.12 0.15
C THR A 96 33.10 4.71 1.41
N ALA A 97 33.12 6.04 1.56
CA ALA A 97 33.65 6.71 2.75
C ALA A 97 32.89 6.35 4.05
N PHE A 98 31.64 5.90 3.96
CA PHE A 98 30.82 5.49 5.10
C PHE A 98 31.13 4.08 5.63
N LYS A 99 32.04 3.35 5.00
CA LYS A 99 32.31 1.96 5.39
C LYS A 99 32.51 1.80 6.89
N THR A 100 31.75 0.84 7.43
CA THR A 100 31.68 0.45 8.85
C THR A 100 31.00 1.45 9.80
N LEU A 101 30.40 2.54 9.31
CA LEU A 101 29.64 3.48 10.16
C LEU A 101 28.18 3.06 10.37
N GLY A 102 27.60 2.36 9.40
CA GLY A 102 26.17 2.06 9.33
C GLY A 102 25.83 0.57 9.23
N SER A 103 26.64 -0.36 9.74
CA SER A 103 26.46 -1.80 9.49
C SER A 103 25.13 -2.43 9.94
N ASN A 104 24.27 -1.72 10.68
CA ASN A 104 22.94 -2.19 11.10
C ASN A 104 21.84 -1.20 10.70
N THR A 105 22.02 -0.52 9.57
CA THR A 105 21.17 0.60 9.16
C THR A 105 19.91 0.07 8.48
N THR A 106 18.75 0.55 8.93
CA THR A 106 17.47 0.32 8.23
C THR A 106 17.27 1.35 7.12
N LEU A 107 16.41 1.10 6.13
CA LEU A 107 16.18 2.07 5.04
C LEU A 107 15.77 3.47 5.57
N ALA A 108 14.93 3.50 6.61
CA ALA A 108 14.52 4.76 7.24
C ALA A 108 15.69 5.50 7.89
N GLN A 109 16.61 4.76 8.52
CA GLN A 109 17.83 5.34 9.09
C GLN A 109 18.81 5.78 8.00
N TYR A 110 18.86 5.08 6.88
CA TYR A 110 19.64 5.46 5.71
C TYR A 110 19.23 6.84 5.22
N PHE A 111 17.94 7.05 4.92
CA PHE A 111 17.44 8.36 4.46
C PHE A 111 17.73 9.50 5.44
N GLY A 112 17.68 9.23 6.75
CA GLY A 112 17.90 10.25 7.77
C GLY A 112 19.36 10.53 8.14
N ARG A 113 20.32 9.71 7.68
CA ARG A 113 21.72 9.79 8.16
C ARG A 113 22.77 9.64 7.06
N TYR A 114 22.58 8.75 6.10
CA TYR A 114 23.60 8.36 5.13
C TYR A 114 23.24 8.68 3.68
N GLY A 115 21.95 8.84 3.37
CA GLY A 115 21.49 9.29 2.05
C GLY A 115 22.04 10.66 1.69
N GLU A 116 21.97 11.00 0.41
CA GLU A 116 22.49 12.22 -0.20
C GLU A 116 22.08 13.49 0.53
N PHE A 117 20.80 13.62 0.90
CA PHE A 117 20.32 14.82 1.59
C PHE A 117 20.92 15.00 3.00
N ALA A 118 21.17 13.89 3.69
CA ALA A 118 21.80 13.91 5.01
C ALA A 118 23.32 14.13 4.90
N ALA A 119 23.95 13.64 3.83
CA ALA A 119 25.39 13.71 3.63
C ALA A 119 25.87 15.04 3.01
N ALA A 120 25.05 15.67 2.18
CA ALA A 120 25.42 16.86 1.40
C ALA A 120 26.08 17.99 2.22
N PRO A 121 25.61 18.32 3.44
CA PRO A 121 26.25 19.37 4.26
C PRO A 121 27.61 18.97 4.87
N HIS A 122 27.97 17.69 4.78
CA HIS A 122 29.10 17.11 5.49
C HIS A 122 30.22 16.62 4.57
N PHE A 123 29.93 16.41 3.29
CA PHE A 123 30.88 15.99 2.27
C PHE A 123 31.34 17.19 1.45
N ASN A 124 32.65 17.32 1.25
CA ASN A 124 33.18 18.24 0.25
C ASN A 124 33.53 17.48 -1.04
N ALA A 125 33.90 18.20 -2.09
CA ALA A 125 34.28 17.63 -3.38
C ALA A 125 35.43 16.60 -3.28
N GLU A 126 36.40 16.82 -2.39
CA GLU A 126 37.51 15.89 -2.20
C GLU A 126 37.05 14.56 -1.59
N ASP A 127 36.10 14.57 -0.65
CA ASP A 127 35.56 13.32 -0.10
C ASP A 127 34.74 12.54 -1.11
N VAL A 128 33.96 13.25 -1.93
CA VAL A 128 33.21 12.66 -3.04
C VAL A 128 34.18 12.01 -4.01
N TYR A 129 35.24 12.72 -4.41
CA TYR A 129 36.28 12.23 -5.30
C TYR A 129 36.92 10.93 -4.80
N TRP A 130 37.47 10.95 -3.58
CA TRP A 130 38.18 9.79 -3.04
C TRP A 130 37.24 8.64 -2.70
N GLY A 131 36.02 8.92 -2.24
CA GLY A 131 34.99 7.91 -2.01
C GLY A 131 34.64 7.18 -3.31
N GLN A 132 34.35 7.93 -4.37
CA GLN A 132 33.99 7.38 -5.68
C GLN A 132 35.12 6.54 -6.27
N LEU A 133 36.34 7.10 -6.31
CA LEU A 133 37.50 6.40 -6.89
C LEU A 133 37.82 5.11 -6.12
N ALA A 134 37.80 5.15 -4.78
CA ALA A 134 38.05 3.96 -3.96
C ALA A 134 36.95 2.89 -4.15
N GLY A 135 35.69 3.30 -4.27
CA GLY A 135 34.56 2.40 -4.52
C GLY A 135 34.65 1.69 -5.86
N LEU A 136 34.99 2.41 -6.93
CA LEU A 136 35.17 1.83 -8.26
C LEU A 136 36.39 0.91 -8.34
N LEU A 137 37.51 1.27 -7.72
CA LEU A 137 38.69 0.39 -7.64
C LEU A 137 38.41 -0.90 -6.87
N GLU A 138 37.57 -0.84 -5.84
CA GLU A 138 37.14 -2.03 -5.13
C GLU A 138 36.23 -2.92 -6.00
N ALA A 139 35.32 -2.32 -6.77
CA ALA A 139 34.47 -3.02 -7.74
C ALA A 139 35.31 -3.74 -8.81
N LEU A 140 36.30 -3.04 -9.40
CA LEU A 140 37.26 -3.63 -10.34
C LEU A 140 38.03 -4.78 -9.71
N ASN A 141 38.47 -4.63 -8.45
CA ASN A 141 39.13 -5.71 -7.73
C ASN A 141 38.22 -6.95 -7.54
N ALA A 142 36.91 -6.73 -7.47
CA ALA A 142 35.87 -7.75 -7.36
C ALA A 142 35.37 -8.28 -8.72
N GLY A 143 36.00 -7.90 -9.84
CA GLY A 143 35.63 -8.38 -11.18
C GLY A 143 34.46 -7.65 -11.83
N VAL A 144 33.96 -6.56 -11.22
CA VAL A 144 32.98 -5.67 -11.85
C VAL A 144 33.72 -4.82 -12.87
N THR A 145 33.37 -4.98 -14.14
CA THR A 145 34.00 -4.26 -15.27
C THR A 145 33.17 -3.07 -15.73
N THR A 146 31.85 -3.16 -15.53
CA THR A 146 30.86 -2.14 -15.89
C THR A 146 30.00 -1.79 -14.69
N SER A 147 29.76 -0.50 -14.46
CA SER A 147 28.87 -0.02 -13.40
C SER A 147 27.94 1.09 -13.88
N LEU A 148 26.66 1.00 -13.49
CA LEU A 148 25.71 2.11 -13.56
C LEU A 148 25.71 2.82 -12.20
N ASP A 149 26.29 4.02 -12.19
CA ASP A 149 26.37 4.85 -10.99
C ASP A 149 25.19 5.80 -10.94
N HIS A 150 24.35 5.65 -9.91
CA HIS A 150 23.27 6.57 -9.62
C HIS A 150 23.85 7.74 -8.80
N ALA A 151 24.37 8.73 -9.53
CA ALA A 151 25.37 9.67 -9.03
C ALA A 151 24.74 10.84 -8.24
N HIS A 152 24.03 10.53 -7.16
CA HIS A 152 23.32 11.45 -6.26
C HIS A 152 24.20 12.34 -5.35
N HIS A 153 25.50 12.44 -5.64
CA HIS A 153 26.42 13.43 -5.04
C HIS A 153 26.43 14.80 -5.75
N THR A 154 25.61 14.99 -6.78
CA THR A 154 25.52 16.16 -7.68
C THR A 154 24.86 17.37 -7.03
N TRP A 155 25.09 17.58 -5.73
CA TRP A 155 24.53 18.67 -4.94
C TRP A 155 25.32 20.00 -5.01
N SER A 156 26.33 20.06 -5.87
CA SER A 156 27.07 21.26 -6.29
C SER A 156 27.86 20.96 -7.57
N ASN A 157 28.29 21.99 -8.30
CA ASN A 157 29.14 21.79 -9.48
C ASN A 157 30.46 21.09 -9.11
N GLU A 158 31.08 21.49 -8.00
CA GLU A 158 32.36 20.95 -7.56
C GLU A 158 32.25 19.45 -7.20
N THR A 159 31.16 19.04 -6.57
CA THR A 159 30.95 17.63 -6.20
C THR A 159 30.54 16.78 -7.40
N ALA A 160 29.78 17.34 -8.35
CA ALA A 160 29.49 16.69 -9.63
C ALA A 160 30.78 16.40 -10.42
N TYR A 161 31.63 17.42 -10.60
CA TYR A 161 32.92 17.26 -11.27
C TYR A 161 33.87 16.32 -10.54
N ALA A 162 33.89 16.35 -9.20
CA ALA A 162 34.69 15.41 -8.41
C ALA A 162 34.29 13.95 -8.65
N GLY A 163 33.00 13.64 -8.60
CA GLY A 163 32.49 12.29 -8.87
C GLY A 163 32.76 11.82 -10.30
N LEU A 164 32.57 12.72 -11.27
CA LEU A 164 32.83 12.43 -12.68
C LEU A 164 34.32 12.13 -12.93
N ASN A 165 35.21 13.00 -12.46
CA ASN A 165 36.66 12.83 -12.64
C ASN A 165 37.16 11.55 -11.99
N ALA A 166 36.69 11.24 -10.77
CA ALA A 166 36.99 9.97 -10.10
C ALA A 166 36.53 8.75 -10.91
N SER A 167 35.41 8.87 -11.62
CA SER A 167 34.90 7.80 -12.49
C SER A 167 35.79 7.61 -13.72
N VAL A 168 36.22 8.71 -14.37
CA VAL A 168 37.15 8.69 -15.51
C VAL A 168 38.51 8.11 -15.11
N GLU A 169 39.08 8.55 -13.99
CA GLU A 169 40.39 8.10 -13.51
C GLU A 169 40.41 6.65 -13.00
N SER A 170 39.25 6.08 -12.69
CA SER A 170 39.16 4.69 -12.19
C SER A 170 39.58 3.64 -13.22
N GLY A 171 39.46 3.96 -14.52
CA GLY A 171 39.63 3.01 -15.62
C GLY A 171 38.47 2.02 -15.81
N ALA A 172 37.45 2.05 -14.95
CA ALA A 172 36.24 1.24 -15.10
C ALA A 172 35.35 1.75 -16.24
N ARG A 173 34.49 0.89 -16.80
CA ARG A 173 33.38 1.34 -17.65
C ARG A 173 32.24 1.84 -16.76
N VAL A 174 31.91 3.13 -16.84
CA VAL A 174 30.90 3.74 -15.95
C VAL A 174 29.82 4.43 -16.77
N PHE A 175 28.58 4.02 -16.56
CA PHE A 175 27.40 4.80 -16.95
C PHE A 175 27.11 5.74 -15.79
N TRP A 176 27.65 6.95 -15.87
CA TRP A 176 27.59 7.92 -14.78
C TRP A 176 26.32 8.75 -14.92
N ALA A 177 25.30 8.39 -14.13
CA ALA A 177 23.99 9.01 -14.22
C ALA A 177 23.91 10.24 -13.30
N TYR A 178 24.00 11.43 -13.90
CA TYR A 178 23.89 12.69 -13.18
C TYR A 178 22.53 12.77 -12.50
N ALA A 179 22.49 12.88 -11.17
CA ALA A 179 21.22 12.91 -10.44
C ALA A 179 20.64 14.32 -10.40
N PHE A 180 19.36 14.44 -10.76
CA PHE A 180 18.57 15.65 -10.54
C PHE A 180 17.71 15.49 -9.29
N HIS A 181 17.90 16.36 -8.29
CA HIS A 181 17.06 16.42 -7.10
C HIS A 181 17.18 17.77 -6.40
N ASP A 182 16.24 18.13 -5.55
CA ASP A 182 16.38 19.32 -4.71
C ASP A 182 17.21 19.00 -3.46
N VAL A 183 18.19 19.85 -3.13
CA VAL A 183 19.03 19.72 -1.93
C VAL A 183 18.79 20.90 -0.99
N PRO A 184 17.73 20.87 -0.16
CA PRO A 184 17.31 22.03 0.63
C PRO A 184 18.40 22.54 1.58
N ALA A 185 19.22 21.64 2.13
CA ALA A 185 20.27 22.00 3.09
C ALA A 185 21.35 22.92 2.49
N LEU A 186 21.52 22.89 1.16
CA LEU A 186 22.48 23.71 0.43
C LEU A 186 21.80 24.77 -0.46
N ASN A 187 20.46 24.85 -0.44
CA ASN A 187 19.68 25.70 -1.34
C ASN A 187 20.07 25.51 -2.82
N TYR A 188 20.24 24.25 -3.23
CA TYR A 188 20.64 23.87 -4.58
C TYR A 188 19.53 23.03 -5.22
N ALA A 189 18.79 23.61 -6.15
CA ALA A 189 17.61 23.00 -6.76
C ALA A 189 17.92 22.39 -8.12
N VAL A 190 16.99 21.60 -8.67
CA VAL A 190 17.12 20.99 -10.01
C VAL A 190 17.47 22.02 -11.09
N LYS A 191 16.84 23.20 -11.07
CA LYS A 191 17.11 24.28 -12.04
C LYS A 191 18.56 24.78 -12.01
N ASP A 192 19.23 24.69 -10.86
CA ASP A 192 20.62 25.15 -10.69
C ASP A 192 21.60 24.07 -11.18
N GLN A 193 21.15 22.81 -11.24
CA GLN A 193 21.91 21.66 -11.75
C GLN A 193 21.89 21.57 -13.27
N ILE A 194 20.83 22.04 -13.94
CA ILE A 194 20.68 21.95 -15.41
C ILE A 194 21.87 22.58 -16.14
N PRO A 195 22.31 23.82 -15.83
CA PRO A 195 23.49 24.40 -16.49
C PRO A 195 24.76 23.57 -16.31
N ASN A 196 24.94 22.93 -15.14
CA ASN A 196 26.11 22.09 -14.89
C ASN A 196 26.05 20.78 -15.67
N PHE A 197 24.87 20.16 -15.76
CA PHE A 197 24.67 18.98 -16.60
C PHE A 197 24.96 19.29 -18.08
N VAL A 198 24.44 20.39 -18.60
CA VAL A 198 24.67 20.83 -19.99
C VAL A 198 26.16 21.09 -20.24
N ASP A 199 26.81 21.81 -19.33
CA ASP A 199 28.26 22.08 -19.39
C ASP A 199 29.06 20.77 -19.45
N ILE A 200 28.77 19.80 -18.59
CA ILE A 200 29.41 18.47 -18.62
C ILE A 200 29.14 17.76 -19.95
N ALA A 201 27.87 17.72 -20.39
CA ALA A 201 27.47 17.02 -21.61
C ALA A 201 28.13 17.59 -22.88
N GLU A 202 28.38 18.90 -22.91
CA GLU A 202 28.96 19.61 -24.06
C GLU A 202 30.49 19.80 -23.97
N SER A 203 31.07 19.69 -22.78
CA SER A 203 32.50 19.97 -22.51
C SER A 203 33.50 19.11 -23.30
N GLY A 204 33.07 17.95 -23.79
CA GLY A 204 33.95 16.94 -24.39
C GLY A 204 34.81 16.18 -23.39
N LEU A 205 34.64 16.38 -22.07
CA LEU A 205 35.43 15.71 -21.02
C LEU A 205 35.39 14.19 -21.06
N LEU A 206 34.34 13.62 -21.67
CA LEU A 206 34.14 12.18 -21.77
C LEU A 206 34.65 11.59 -23.09
N GLN A 207 35.14 12.42 -24.02
CA GLN A 207 35.76 11.94 -25.26
C GLN A 207 36.96 11.04 -24.92
N ASP A 208 37.03 9.89 -25.60
CA ASP A 208 38.06 8.86 -25.42
C ASP A 208 38.13 8.24 -24.00
N SER A 209 37.12 8.48 -23.14
CA SER A 209 37.01 7.85 -21.82
C SER A 209 36.15 6.58 -21.84
N ASN A 210 36.21 5.79 -20.76
CA ASN A 210 35.32 4.65 -20.53
C ASN A 210 33.98 5.04 -19.87
N VAL A 211 33.71 6.34 -19.74
CA VAL A 211 32.56 6.88 -19.00
C VAL A 211 31.54 7.47 -19.97
N GLU A 212 30.28 7.11 -19.78
CA GLU A 212 29.14 7.62 -20.55
C GLU A 212 28.19 8.36 -19.64
N ILE A 213 27.64 9.49 -20.11
CA ILE A 213 26.72 10.31 -19.31
C ILE A 213 25.29 9.76 -19.36
N GLY A 214 24.71 9.56 -18.19
CA GLY A 214 23.31 9.20 -17.97
C GLY A 214 22.56 10.24 -17.15
N ILE A 215 21.29 9.97 -16.86
CA ILE A 215 20.46 10.77 -15.94
C ILE A 215 19.88 9.88 -14.83
N ALA A 216 19.97 10.35 -13.60
CA ALA A 216 19.31 9.77 -12.44
C ALA A 216 18.18 10.70 -11.97
N TYR A 217 16.98 10.17 -11.76
CA TYR A 217 15.85 10.96 -11.28
C TYR A 217 14.81 10.12 -10.54
N ASP A 218 14.47 10.52 -9.32
CA ASP A 218 13.63 9.73 -8.39
C ASP A 218 12.26 10.35 -8.09
N SER A 219 11.83 11.32 -8.89
CA SER A 219 10.56 12.04 -8.70
C SER A 219 9.64 11.95 -9.93
N PHE A 220 9.59 10.78 -10.57
CA PHE A 220 8.66 10.45 -11.66
C PHE A 220 7.28 10.02 -11.18
N GLY A 221 7.06 9.83 -9.88
CA GLY A 221 5.83 9.28 -9.29
C GLY A 221 4.51 9.94 -9.70
N PRO A 222 3.35 9.45 -9.21
CA PRO A 222 2.02 9.75 -9.75
C PRO A 222 1.59 11.23 -9.68
N ASN A 223 2.30 12.06 -8.92
CA ASN A 223 2.14 13.51 -8.91
C ASN A 223 3.53 14.13 -9.04
N PRO A 224 4.13 14.10 -10.23
CA PRO A 224 5.49 14.54 -10.42
C PRO A 224 5.55 16.07 -10.34
N PRO A 225 6.66 16.65 -9.84
CA PRO A 225 6.86 18.09 -9.89
C PRO A 225 7.03 18.55 -11.35
N ASP A 226 6.76 19.83 -11.63
CA ASP A 226 6.80 20.39 -12.99
C ASP A 226 8.16 20.15 -13.68
N VAL A 227 9.25 20.14 -12.91
CA VAL A 227 10.63 19.91 -13.39
C VAL A 227 10.86 18.49 -13.92
N ALA A 228 10.02 17.51 -13.58
CA ALA A 228 10.19 16.12 -14.04
C ALA A 228 10.13 16.02 -15.57
N LYS A 229 9.27 16.83 -16.20
CA LYS A 229 9.15 16.88 -17.66
C LYS A 229 10.38 17.49 -18.32
N GLU A 230 10.99 18.48 -17.67
CA GLU A 230 12.22 19.11 -18.14
C GLU A 230 13.40 18.13 -18.09
N VAL A 231 13.55 17.39 -16.98
CA VAL A 231 14.57 16.34 -16.85
C VAL A 231 14.37 15.22 -17.90
N ALA A 232 13.13 14.79 -18.15
CA ALA A 232 12.82 13.81 -19.19
C ALA A 232 13.13 14.33 -20.62
N ASN A 233 12.98 15.64 -20.85
CA ASN A 233 13.33 16.25 -22.13
C ASN A 233 14.85 16.33 -22.31
N LEU A 234 15.60 16.72 -21.26
CA LEU A 234 17.06 16.72 -21.28
C LEU A 234 17.64 15.34 -21.62
N ALA A 235 17.05 14.27 -21.07
CA ALA A 235 17.46 12.90 -21.41
C ALA A 235 17.41 12.64 -22.92
N ARG A 236 16.35 13.10 -23.60
CA ARG A 236 16.19 12.94 -25.05
C ARG A 236 17.06 13.90 -25.85
N GLU A 237 17.11 15.15 -25.43
CA GLU A 237 17.85 16.22 -26.11
C GLU A 237 19.33 15.87 -26.22
N PHE A 238 19.91 15.38 -25.13
CA PHE A 238 21.31 14.96 -25.09
C PHE A 238 21.52 13.48 -25.46
N ASN A 239 20.44 12.75 -25.75
CA ASN A 239 20.44 11.31 -26.06
C ASN A 239 21.35 10.54 -25.08
N VAL A 240 21.08 10.70 -23.78
CA VAL A 240 21.92 10.15 -22.71
C VAL A 240 22.00 8.63 -22.77
N SER A 241 23.09 8.05 -22.26
CA SER A 241 23.34 6.61 -22.39
C SER A 241 22.38 5.75 -21.59
N VAL A 242 21.80 6.28 -20.50
CA VAL A 242 20.86 5.58 -19.62
C VAL A 242 20.09 6.57 -18.74
N VAL A 243 18.84 6.23 -18.40
CA VAL A 243 18.10 6.84 -17.30
C VAL A 243 17.96 5.82 -16.16
N THR A 244 18.17 6.22 -14.91
CA THR A 244 17.95 5.36 -13.74
C THR A 244 17.05 6.02 -12.70
N THR A 245 16.24 5.21 -12.01
CA THR A 245 15.31 5.66 -10.99
C THR A 245 15.09 4.59 -9.92
N HIS A 246 14.96 4.98 -8.66
CA HIS A 246 14.61 4.08 -7.56
C HIS A 246 13.11 3.79 -7.56
N SER A 247 12.74 2.52 -7.69
CA SER A 247 11.33 2.08 -7.66
C SER A 247 11.06 1.14 -6.49
N LEU A 248 10.68 1.71 -5.34
CA LEU A 248 10.31 0.91 -4.16
C LEU A 248 8.79 0.69 -4.06
N ALA A 249 8.00 1.77 -4.13
CA ALA A 249 6.55 1.81 -3.90
C ALA A 249 6.14 1.21 -2.52
N GLY A 250 4.88 0.75 -2.41
CA GLY A 250 4.35 0.10 -1.21
C GLY A 250 4.52 0.94 0.08
N PRO A 251 5.07 0.36 1.17
CA PRO A 251 5.23 1.06 2.45
C PRO A 251 6.37 2.08 2.46
N PHE A 252 7.22 2.12 1.43
CA PHE A 252 8.39 3.00 1.36
C PHE A 252 8.12 4.33 0.67
N GLY A 253 7.03 4.43 -0.11
CA GLY A 253 6.51 5.71 -0.62
C GLY A 253 7.32 6.34 -1.76
N VAL A 254 8.47 5.77 -2.15
CA VAL A 254 9.22 6.16 -3.35
C VAL A 254 8.55 5.49 -4.57
N SER A 255 7.51 6.14 -5.08
CA SER A 255 6.79 5.72 -6.29
C SER A 255 7.53 6.27 -7.52
N ASN A 256 8.10 5.38 -8.33
CA ASN A 256 8.64 5.61 -9.67
C ASN A 256 8.40 4.34 -10.50
N LEU A 257 7.17 3.83 -10.47
CA LEU A 257 6.83 2.59 -11.15
C LEU A 257 7.00 2.75 -12.66
N PRO A 258 7.18 1.66 -13.43
CA PRO A 258 7.26 1.75 -14.88
C PRO A 258 6.10 2.56 -15.51
N GLU A 259 4.90 2.44 -14.97
CA GLU A 259 3.72 3.22 -15.37
C GLU A 259 3.90 4.72 -15.18
N ASP A 260 4.54 5.14 -14.08
CA ASP A 260 4.81 6.53 -13.78
C ASP A 260 5.80 7.12 -14.79
N VAL A 261 6.92 6.43 -15.04
CA VAL A 261 7.95 6.85 -16.00
C VAL A 261 7.45 6.81 -17.45
N HIS A 262 6.55 5.87 -17.77
CA HIS A 262 5.94 5.78 -19.09
C HIS A 262 5.11 7.01 -19.45
N SER A 263 4.50 7.68 -18.47
CA SER A 263 3.73 8.91 -18.70
C SER A 263 4.58 10.05 -19.29
N PHE A 264 5.90 9.98 -19.12
CA PHE A 264 6.85 10.91 -19.71
C PHE A 264 7.33 10.48 -21.09
N ASP A 265 6.85 9.35 -21.63
CA ASP A 265 7.25 8.73 -22.90
C ASP A 265 8.75 8.35 -22.97
N LEU A 266 9.39 8.14 -21.81
CA LEU A 266 10.80 7.73 -21.76
C LEU A 266 10.98 6.25 -22.14
N LEU A 267 10.03 5.39 -21.77
CA LEU A 267 10.16 3.94 -22.00
C LEU A 267 10.10 3.54 -23.47
N ASN A 268 9.47 4.34 -24.32
CA ASN A 268 9.36 4.07 -25.76
C ASN A 268 10.58 4.55 -26.57
N THR A 269 11.59 5.12 -25.91
CA THR A 269 12.77 5.67 -26.59
C THR A 269 13.88 4.63 -26.81
N SER A 270 14.92 5.03 -27.54
CA SER A 270 16.18 4.29 -27.67
C SER A 270 17.02 4.29 -26.39
N ILE A 271 16.69 5.12 -25.40
CA ILE A 271 17.43 5.23 -24.14
C ILE A 271 17.00 4.10 -23.19
N PRO A 272 17.93 3.31 -22.62
CA PRO A 272 17.59 2.34 -21.59
C PRO A 272 17.17 3.05 -20.31
N VAL A 273 16.13 2.54 -19.66
CA VAL A 273 15.64 2.98 -18.36
C VAL A 273 15.77 1.83 -17.36
N ILE A 274 16.58 2.04 -16.32
CA ILE A 274 16.85 1.05 -15.28
C ILE A 274 16.13 1.43 -13.99
N PHE A 275 15.25 0.55 -13.55
CA PHE A 275 14.50 0.69 -12.30
C PHE A 275 15.23 -0.05 -11.18
N SER A 276 15.70 0.66 -10.17
CA SER A 276 16.38 0.04 -9.03
C SER A 276 15.38 -0.55 -8.04
N HIS A 277 15.70 -1.74 -7.53
CA HIS A 277 14.97 -2.56 -6.56
C HIS A 277 13.68 -3.20 -7.06
N GLY A 278 12.63 -2.44 -7.39
CA GLY A 278 11.34 -3.03 -7.80
C GLY A 278 10.60 -3.80 -6.70
N SER A 279 10.85 -3.48 -5.42
CA SER A 279 10.33 -4.21 -4.25
C SER A 279 8.82 -4.50 -4.33
N PHE A 280 8.03 -3.55 -4.83
CA PHE A 280 6.58 -3.67 -5.03
C PHE A 280 6.17 -3.46 -6.50
N LEU A 281 6.96 -3.99 -7.45
CA LEU A 281 6.62 -4.00 -8.87
C LEU A 281 5.23 -4.59 -9.12
N THR A 282 4.41 -3.89 -9.88
CA THR A 282 3.06 -4.32 -10.26
C THR A 282 3.12 -5.29 -11.44
N ALA A 283 2.07 -6.11 -11.62
CA ALA A 283 1.96 -6.95 -12.81
C ALA A 283 1.89 -6.12 -14.11
N THR A 284 1.31 -4.92 -14.04
CA THR A 284 1.25 -3.98 -15.16
C THR A 284 2.64 -3.44 -15.49
N GLY A 285 3.39 -2.98 -14.49
CA GLY A 285 4.78 -2.54 -14.65
C GLY A 285 5.67 -3.64 -15.22
N ALA A 286 5.57 -4.88 -14.71
CA ALA A 286 6.32 -6.01 -15.25
C ALA A 286 6.02 -6.30 -16.74
N ASN A 287 4.76 -6.18 -17.17
CA ASN A 287 4.41 -6.31 -18.58
C ASN A 287 4.94 -5.14 -19.41
N LEU A 288 4.89 -3.93 -18.87
CA LEU A 288 5.37 -2.74 -19.55
C LEU A 288 6.88 -2.80 -19.79
N LEU A 289 7.65 -3.26 -18.80
CA LEU A 289 9.08 -3.52 -18.93
C LEU A 289 9.38 -4.46 -20.11
N ARG A 290 8.63 -5.57 -20.24
CA ARG A 290 8.77 -6.49 -21.38
C ARG A 290 8.39 -5.86 -22.72
N GLN A 291 7.31 -5.10 -22.76
CA GLN A 291 6.81 -4.47 -23.99
C GLN A 291 7.74 -3.37 -24.50
N THR A 292 8.40 -2.67 -23.58
CA THR A 292 9.27 -1.53 -23.88
C THR A 292 10.76 -1.87 -23.83
N ASN A 293 11.10 -3.14 -23.55
CA ASN A 293 12.46 -3.65 -23.40
C ASN A 293 13.27 -2.81 -22.39
N GLN A 294 12.76 -2.74 -21.17
CA GLN A 294 13.32 -2.00 -20.05
C GLN A 294 13.54 -2.95 -18.86
N TYR A 295 14.52 -2.65 -18.03
CA TYR A 295 15.05 -3.62 -17.07
C TYR A 295 14.99 -3.12 -15.63
N LEU A 296 14.90 -4.08 -14.71
CA LEU A 296 15.05 -3.89 -13.28
C LEU A 296 16.49 -4.18 -12.84
N SER A 297 17.04 -3.39 -11.93
CA SER A 297 18.25 -3.74 -11.18
C SER A 297 17.87 -4.27 -9.80
N ILE A 298 17.99 -5.58 -9.59
CA ILE A 298 17.74 -6.25 -8.31
C ILE A 298 19.01 -6.12 -7.45
N THR A 299 18.87 -5.73 -6.19
CA THR A 299 20.01 -5.52 -5.28
C THR A 299 19.81 -6.36 -4.01
N PRO A 300 20.06 -7.68 -4.08
CA PRO A 300 19.56 -8.64 -3.11
C PRO A 300 19.99 -8.37 -1.67
N GLU A 301 21.27 -8.11 -1.44
CA GLU A 301 21.79 -7.85 -0.10
C GLU A 301 21.29 -6.51 0.42
N SER A 302 21.24 -5.47 -0.42
CA SER A 302 20.68 -4.17 -0.04
C SER A 302 19.22 -4.27 0.38
N GLU A 303 18.40 -4.92 -0.45
CA GLU A 303 16.98 -5.13 -0.21
C GLU A 303 16.71 -5.87 1.08
N MET A 304 17.51 -6.89 1.38
CA MET A 304 17.42 -7.65 2.62
C MET A 304 17.96 -6.85 3.82
N HIS A 305 19.07 -6.13 3.67
CA HIS A 305 19.73 -5.37 4.73
C HIS A 305 18.86 -4.21 5.21
N TYR A 306 18.38 -3.39 4.27
CA TYR A 306 17.57 -2.22 4.58
C TYR A 306 16.10 -2.54 4.84
N GLY A 307 15.68 -3.79 4.58
CA GLY A 307 14.37 -4.32 4.91
C GLY A 307 13.28 -3.92 3.91
N HIS A 308 13.64 -3.51 2.69
CA HIS A 308 12.65 -3.26 1.65
C HIS A 308 12.26 -4.49 0.84
N THR A 309 13.08 -5.55 0.88
CA THR A 309 12.85 -6.87 0.29
C THR A 309 12.50 -6.84 -1.21
N HIS A 310 12.52 -7.99 -1.87
CA HIS A 310 11.93 -8.10 -3.20
C HIS A 310 11.38 -9.52 -3.41
N PRO A 311 10.21 -9.83 -2.82
CA PRO A 311 9.65 -11.19 -2.78
C PRO A 311 9.19 -11.71 -4.17
N HIS A 312 9.34 -10.90 -5.21
CA HIS A 312 8.82 -11.14 -6.55
C HIS A 312 9.91 -11.03 -7.62
N SER A 313 11.19 -10.91 -7.22
CA SER A 313 12.33 -10.78 -8.13
C SER A 313 12.43 -11.89 -9.19
N TYR A 314 11.93 -13.09 -8.87
CA TYR A 314 11.94 -14.23 -9.79
C TYR A 314 10.88 -14.16 -10.91
N TYR A 315 9.87 -13.28 -10.82
CA TYR A 315 8.82 -13.18 -11.85
C TYR A 315 9.24 -12.36 -13.08
N ILE A 316 10.38 -11.68 -13.02
CA ILE A 316 10.83 -10.72 -14.04
C ILE A 316 12.30 -10.92 -14.44
N GLN A 317 12.85 -12.13 -14.23
CA GLN A 317 14.25 -12.45 -14.52
C GLN A 317 14.65 -12.19 -15.98
N ASP A 318 13.68 -12.27 -16.90
CA ASP A 318 13.87 -11.98 -18.32
C ASP A 318 14.08 -10.48 -18.61
N GLN A 319 13.72 -9.61 -17.66
CA GLN A 319 13.87 -8.15 -17.70
C GLN A 319 14.52 -7.64 -16.41
N ALA A 320 15.50 -8.38 -15.87
CA ALA A 320 16.24 -7.97 -14.69
C ALA A 320 17.73 -8.25 -14.79
N ALA A 321 18.52 -7.49 -14.02
CA ALA A 321 19.95 -7.65 -13.82
C ALA A 321 20.29 -7.43 -12.33
N LEU A 322 21.54 -7.67 -11.93
CA LEU A 322 21.98 -7.46 -10.55
C LEU A 322 22.70 -6.13 -10.37
N GLY A 323 22.43 -5.48 -9.24
CA GLY A 323 23.19 -4.34 -8.74
C GLY A 323 23.67 -4.58 -7.31
N VAL A 324 24.63 -3.76 -6.87
CA VAL A 324 25.17 -3.82 -5.50
C VAL A 324 24.54 -2.78 -4.58
N ASP A 325 24.17 -1.62 -5.11
CA ASP A 325 23.60 -0.49 -4.37
C ASP A 325 24.62 0.13 -3.36
N THR A 326 24.19 0.54 -2.16
CA THR A 326 25.00 1.23 -1.17
C THR A 326 25.96 0.29 -0.41
N HIS A 327 27.01 -0.20 -1.07
CA HIS A 327 27.98 -1.19 -0.55
C HIS A 327 28.76 -0.82 0.72
N PHE A 328 28.50 0.29 1.41
CA PHE A 328 29.25 0.67 2.62
C PHE A 328 28.83 -0.14 3.87
N THR A 329 27.72 -0.87 3.80
CA THR A 329 27.19 -1.72 4.88
C THR A 329 27.45 -3.21 4.68
N TYR A 330 27.82 -3.64 3.47
CA TYR A 330 28.01 -5.04 3.07
C TYR A 330 29.10 -5.18 1.98
N SER A 331 29.21 -6.34 1.29
CA SER A 331 30.28 -6.56 0.30
C SER A 331 29.98 -5.86 -1.04
N THR A 332 31.03 -5.47 -1.76
CA THR A 332 30.90 -4.71 -3.02
C THR A 332 30.72 -5.58 -4.28
N ASP A 333 30.68 -6.91 -4.12
CA ASP A 333 30.85 -7.84 -5.23
C ASP A 333 29.53 -8.42 -5.75
N ILE A 334 29.36 -8.40 -7.07
CA ILE A 334 28.19 -8.98 -7.75
C ILE A 334 28.09 -10.51 -7.53
N LEU A 335 29.21 -11.19 -7.30
CA LEU A 335 29.22 -12.63 -7.02
C LEU A 335 28.40 -12.97 -5.76
N THR A 336 28.57 -12.19 -4.69
CA THR A 336 27.79 -12.35 -3.45
C THR A 336 26.32 -12.00 -3.67
N GLN A 337 26.03 -10.94 -4.43
CA GLN A 337 24.66 -10.59 -4.80
C GLN A 337 23.97 -11.74 -5.57
N ALA A 338 24.64 -12.33 -6.55
CA ALA A 338 24.13 -13.46 -7.33
C ALA A 338 23.85 -14.69 -6.46
N ARG A 339 24.70 -14.97 -5.47
CA ARG A 339 24.50 -16.06 -4.50
C ARG A 339 23.31 -15.82 -3.59
N ILE A 340 23.19 -14.62 -3.03
CA ILE A 340 22.08 -14.25 -2.15
C ILE A 340 20.77 -14.36 -2.91
N TRP A 341 20.71 -13.81 -4.12
CA TRP A 341 19.55 -13.96 -5.00
C TRP A 341 19.21 -15.44 -5.24
N LEU A 342 20.18 -16.23 -5.68
CA LEU A 342 19.97 -17.64 -6.02
C LEU A 342 19.43 -18.43 -4.83
N GLN A 343 20.05 -18.27 -3.66
CA GLN A 343 19.64 -19.03 -2.47
C GLN A 343 18.33 -18.52 -1.88
N SER A 344 18.07 -17.22 -1.88
CA SER A 344 16.80 -16.66 -1.40
C SER A 344 15.62 -17.12 -2.27
N VAL A 345 15.77 -17.15 -3.60
CA VAL A 345 14.71 -17.63 -4.50
C VAL A 345 14.52 -19.15 -4.35
N ARG A 346 15.60 -19.92 -4.26
CA ARG A 346 15.52 -21.37 -3.99
C ARG A 346 14.78 -21.67 -2.69
N TYR A 347 15.16 -20.99 -1.60
CA TYR A 347 14.51 -21.13 -0.30
C TYR A 347 13.00 -20.85 -0.41
N PHE A 348 12.62 -19.73 -1.06
CA PHE A 348 11.23 -19.37 -1.23
C PHE A 348 10.40 -20.44 -1.96
N PHE A 349 10.93 -21.06 -3.02
CA PHE A 349 10.25 -22.14 -3.72
C PHE A 349 10.23 -23.45 -2.92
N PHE A 350 11.32 -23.79 -2.22
CA PHE A 350 11.35 -24.96 -1.36
C PHE A 350 10.35 -24.84 -0.21
N ASP A 351 10.26 -23.68 0.43
CA ASP A 351 9.32 -23.40 1.52
C ASP A 351 7.85 -23.61 1.09
N LYS A 352 7.50 -23.21 -0.14
CA LYS A 352 6.17 -23.47 -0.71
C LYS A 352 5.85 -24.96 -0.86
N VAL A 353 6.80 -25.75 -1.33
CA VAL A 353 6.62 -27.21 -1.51
C VAL A 353 6.56 -27.90 -0.15
N LEU A 354 7.48 -27.57 0.75
CA LEU A 354 7.57 -28.13 2.09
C LEU A 354 6.34 -27.78 2.95
N SER A 355 5.75 -26.59 2.78
CA SER A 355 4.50 -26.19 3.45
C SER A 355 3.31 -27.08 3.08
N GLY A 356 3.36 -27.74 1.93
CA GLY A 356 2.39 -28.76 1.51
C GLY A 356 2.72 -30.17 2.00
N TRP A 357 3.74 -30.36 2.85
CA TRP A 357 4.28 -31.66 3.25
C TRP A 357 4.84 -32.49 2.08
N GLU A 358 5.29 -31.83 1.02
CA GLU A 358 5.93 -32.45 -0.14
C GLU A 358 7.44 -32.21 -0.14
N VAL A 359 8.21 -33.05 -0.84
CA VAL A 359 9.67 -32.89 -0.99
C VAL A 359 10.00 -32.49 -2.43
N PRO A 360 10.73 -31.38 -2.65
CA PRO A 360 11.09 -30.94 -3.99
C PRO A 360 12.04 -31.96 -4.66
N LYS A 361 11.70 -32.41 -5.88
CA LYS A 361 12.53 -33.37 -6.64
C LYS A 361 13.73 -32.71 -7.34
N ASN A 362 13.63 -31.41 -7.63
CA ASN A 362 14.60 -30.65 -8.40
C ASN A 362 14.86 -29.29 -7.76
N ASN A 363 15.97 -28.68 -8.12
CA ASN A 363 16.27 -27.31 -7.73
C ASN A 363 15.51 -26.32 -8.63
N PRO A 364 14.75 -25.36 -8.07
CA PRO A 364 13.88 -24.47 -8.85
C PRO A 364 14.63 -23.40 -9.66
N MET A 365 15.91 -23.14 -9.36
CA MET A 365 16.73 -22.14 -10.06
C MET A 365 18.16 -22.65 -10.28
N SER A 366 18.70 -22.45 -11.48
CA SER A 366 20.04 -22.90 -11.87
C SER A 366 21.12 -21.86 -11.53
N VAL A 367 22.37 -22.33 -11.44
CA VAL A 367 23.54 -21.43 -11.32
C VAL A 367 23.75 -20.60 -12.60
N VAL A 368 23.30 -21.12 -13.75
CA VAL A 368 23.36 -20.41 -15.04
C VAL A 368 22.46 -19.17 -15.03
N GLN A 369 21.27 -19.24 -14.43
CA GLN A 369 20.40 -18.07 -14.29
C GLN A 369 21.06 -16.97 -13.45
N ALA A 370 21.66 -17.33 -12.30
CA ALA A 370 22.38 -16.36 -11.47
C ALA A 370 23.59 -15.75 -12.20
N PHE A 371 24.34 -16.57 -12.94
CA PHE A 371 25.47 -16.12 -13.76
C PHE A 371 25.04 -15.17 -14.87
N SER A 372 23.93 -15.47 -15.56
CA SER A 372 23.36 -14.60 -16.60
C SER A 372 22.90 -13.26 -16.04
N LEU A 373 22.25 -13.23 -14.86
CA LEU A 373 21.83 -11.98 -14.20
C LEU A 373 23.03 -11.11 -13.78
N ALA A 374 24.16 -11.75 -13.42
CA ALA A 374 25.40 -11.09 -13.03
C ALA A 374 26.24 -10.56 -14.22
N THR A 375 25.96 -11.02 -15.45
CA THR A 375 26.76 -10.73 -16.64
C THR A 375 25.87 -10.24 -17.78
N ARG A 376 25.43 -11.15 -18.68
CA ARG A 376 24.71 -10.83 -19.92
C ARG A 376 23.47 -9.97 -19.72
N ALA A 377 22.70 -10.21 -18.66
CA ALA A 377 21.47 -9.46 -18.43
C ALA A 377 21.76 -7.97 -18.15
N GLY A 378 22.86 -7.66 -17.48
CA GLY A 378 23.30 -6.26 -17.28
C GLY A 378 23.70 -5.58 -18.59
N GLY A 379 24.34 -6.31 -19.51
CA GLY A 379 24.67 -5.81 -20.85
C GLY A 379 23.41 -5.50 -21.65
N LEU A 380 22.41 -6.38 -21.61
CA LEU A 380 21.11 -6.15 -22.23
C LEU A 380 20.35 -4.97 -21.60
N ALA A 381 20.37 -4.87 -20.27
CA ALA A 381 19.74 -3.79 -19.52
C ALA A 381 20.24 -2.42 -19.98
N LEU A 382 21.55 -2.29 -20.20
CA LEU A 382 22.20 -1.07 -20.68
C LEU A 382 22.15 -0.90 -22.21
N ARG A 383 21.46 -1.79 -22.94
CA ARG A 383 21.42 -1.82 -24.42
C ARG A 383 22.81 -1.94 -25.07
N ARG A 384 23.67 -2.71 -24.42
CA ARG A 384 25.04 -3.03 -24.83
C ARG A 384 25.21 -4.55 -24.96
N PRO A 385 24.65 -5.18 -26.01
CA PRO A 385 24.65 -6.63 -26.20
C PRO A 385 26.04 -7.22 -26.43
N GLU A 386 27.06 -6.38 -26.59
CA GLU A 386 28.46 -6.77 -26.67
C GLU A 386 29.17 -6.80 -25.30
N LEU A 387 28.48 -6.43 -24.20
CA LEU A 387 28.97 -6.53 -22.83
C LEU A 387 28.38 -7.76 -22.11
N GLY A 388 29.07 -8.24 -21.08
CA GLY A 388 28.60 -9.37 -20.26
C GLY A 388 28.62 -10.71 -20.99
N VAL A 389 29.32 -10.80 -22.12
CA VAL A 389 29.47 -11.99 -22.96
C VAL A 389 30.91 -12.14 -23.45
N ILE A 390 31.33 -13.37 -23.72
CA ILE A 390 32.57 -13.67 -24.44
C ILE A 390 32.20 -14.25 -25.79
N ARG A 391 32.37 -13.46 -26.84
CA ARG A 391 32.18 -13.87 -28.24
C ARG A 391 33.02 -13.00 -29.17
N GLU A 392 33.27 -13.47 -30.38
CA GLU A 392 33.98 -12.68 -31.38
C GLU A 392 33.27 -11.35 -31.65
N GLY A 393 34.05 -10.27 -31.75
CA GLY A 393 33.57 -8.90 -31.91
C GLY A 393 33.10 -8.22 -30.62
N ALA A 394 32.86 -8.94 -29.52
CA ALA A 394 32.47 -8.34 -28.24
C ALA A 394 33.61 -7.57 -27.57
N LYS A 395 33.29 -6.70 -26.62
CA LYS A 395 34.31 -5.98 -25.84
C LYS A 395 35.09 -6.94 -24.96
N ALA A 396 36.40 -6.72 -24.84
CA ALA A 396 37.27 -7.54 -24.01
C ALA A 396 37.19 -7.13 -22.53
N ASP A 397 36.00 -7.27 -21.95
CA ASP A 397 35.71 -7.08 -20.53
C ASP A 397 35.68 -8.47 -19.86
N LEU A 398 36.79 -8.88 -19.24
CA LEU A 398 37.08 -10.27 -18.88
C LEU A 398 37.51 -10.42 -17.42
N ILE A 399 37.18 -11.57 -16.83
CA ILE A 399 37.71 -12.04 -15.54
C ILE A 399 38.48 -13.34 -15.79
N VAL A 400 39.70 -13.41 -15.28
CA VAL A 400 40.46 -14.67 -15.19
C VAL A 400 40.48 -15.11 -13.72
N TRP A 401 39.97 -16.31 -13.47
CA TRP A 401 39.88 -16.92 -12.16
C TRP A 401 41.08 -17.85 -11.94
N ASN A 402 41.68 -17.80 -10.74
CA ASN A 402 42.80 -18.64 -10.32
C ASN A 402 42.35 -20.08 -9.99
N ALA A 403 41.67 -20.73 -10.92
CA ALA A 403 41.13 -22.07 -10.76
C ALA A 403 42.22 -23.15 -10.66
N ALA A 404 43.42 -22.90 -11.19
CA ALA A 404 44.52 -23.85 -11.13
C ALA A 404 45.12 -24.01 -9.72
N GLU A 405 45.21 -22.94 -8.94
CA GLU A 405 45.89 -22.98 -7.63
C GLU A 405 44.97 -22.68 -6.44
N SER A 406 43.79 -22.09 -6.66
CA SER A 406 42.97 -21.67 -5.52
C SER A 406 42.32 -22.87 -4.82
N PRO A 407 42.46 -23.00 -3.48
CA PRO A 407 41.81 -24.08 -2.72
C PRO A 407 40.29 -24.14 -2.88
N SER A 408 39.61 -23.00 -3.06
CA SER A 408 38.15 -22.94 -3.23
C SER A 408 37.71 -23.52 -4.58
N LEU A 409 38.61 -23.57 -5.56
CA LEU A 409 38.36 -23.99 -6.92
C LEU A 409 39.12 -25.26 -7.27
N LEU A 410 39.50 -26.12 -6.32
CA LEU A 410 40.09 -27.42 -6.64
C LEU A 410 39.02 -28.44 -7.03
N GLY A 411 39.28 -29.23 -8.08
CA GLY A 411 38.42 -30.37 -8.46
C GLY A 411 37.08 -30.01 -9.10
N TRP A 412 36.95 -28.79 -9.64
CA TRP A 412 35.76 -28.34 -10.34
C TRP A 412 35.58 -29.05 -11.69
N THR A 413 34.32 -29.35 -12.03
CA THR A 413 33.94 -29.82 -13.37
C THR A 413 33.06 -28.82 -14.09
N ASP A 414 32.13 -28.16 -13.41
CA ASP A 414 31.31 -27.11 -14.01
C ASP A 414 31.92 -25.74 -13.67
N PRO A 415 32.43 -24.98 -14.65
CA PRO A 415 33.07 -23.68 -14.39
C PRO A 415 32.07 -22.62 -13.89
N ILE A 416 30.80 -22.69 -14.29
CA ILE A 416 29.78 -21.74 -13.83
C ILE A 416 29.44 -22.04 -12.38
N ALA A 417 29.26 -23.32 -12.01
CA ALA A 417 29.07 -23.70 -10.62
C ALA A 417 30.31 -23.37 -9.75
N ALA A 418 31.52 -23.56 -10.29
CA ALA A 418 32.77 -23.21 -9.60
C ALA A 418 32.79 -21.72 -9.23
N ILE A 419 32.47 -20.84 -10.18
CA ILE A 419 32.36 -19.40 -9.91
C ILE A 419 31.19 -19.12 -8.96
N MET A 420 29.98 -19.52 -9.32
CA MET A 420 28.75 -19.12 -8.64
C MET A 420 28.59 -19.68 -7.24
N LEU A 421 29.19 -20.83 -6.90
CA LEU A 421 29.01 -21.47 -5.59
C LEU A 421 30.27 -21.54 -4.74
N HIS A 422 31.47 -21.52 -5.35
CA HIS A 422 32.72 -21.80 -4.63
C HIS A 422 33.72 -20.63 -4.63
N ALA A 423 33.82 -19.85 -5.71
CA ALA A 423 34.78 -18.76 -5.81
C ALA A 423 34.59 -17.63 -4.76
N SER A 424 35.57 -16.77 -4.63
CA SER A 424 35.55 -15.53 -3.87
C SER A 424 36.28 -14.44 -4.64
N VAL A 425 36.18 -13.18 -4.20
CA VAL A 425 36.96 -12.07 -4.78
C VAL A 425 38.48 -12.35 -4.76
N GLY A 426 38.96 -13.12 -3.78
CA GLY A 426 40.37 -13.52 -3.68
C GLY A 426 40.83 -14.46 -4.79
N ASP A 427 39.90 -15.11 -5.47
CA ASP A 427 40.17 -16.06 -6.55
C ASP A 427 40.30 -15.38 -7.92
N ILE A 428 40.02 -14.08 -8.01
CA ILE A 428 40.16 -13.32 -9.24
C ILE A 428 41.64 -12.98 -9.47
N LEU A 429 42.24 -13.58 -10.49
CA LEU A 429 43.62 -13.41 -10.89
C LEU A 429 43.83 -12.15 -11.72
N HIS A 430 43.00 -11.98 -12.76
CA HIS A 430 43.05 -10.84 -13.67
C HIS A 430 41.65 -10.28 -13.93
N VAL A 431 41.59 -8.97 -14.18
CA VAL A 431 40.39 -8.28 -14.66
C VAL A 431 40.80 -7.35 -15.78
N MET A 432 40.04 -7.37 -16.87
CA MET A 432 40.24 -6.50 -18.02
C MET A 432 38.99 -5.68 -18.33
N VAL A 433 39.21 -4.45 -18.76
CA VAL A 433 38.19 -3.53 -19.28
C VAL A 433 38.70 -2.98 -20.60
N ASN A 434 37.91 -3.07 -21.67
CA ASN A 434 38.31 -2.66 -23.03
C ASN A 434 39.67 -3.26 -23.46
N GLY A 435 39.95 -4.51 -23.10
CA GLY A 435 41.20 -5.18 -23.49
C GLY A 435 42.44 -4.79 -22.67
N ASP A 436 42.31 -3.91 -21.69
CA ASP A 436 43.40 -3.50 -20.81
C ASP A 436 43.26 -4.10 -19.42
N PHE A 437 44.39 -4.50 -18.83
CA PHE A 437 44.40 -5.00 -17.47
C PHE A 437 44.14 -3.87 -16.47
N VAL A 438 43.05 -3.97 -15.74
CA VAL A 438 42.76 -3.13 -14.56
C VAL A 438 43.08 -3.84 -13.25
N LYS A 439 43.20 -5.17 -13.30
CA LYS A 439 43.80 -6.01 -12.27
C LYS A 439 44.67 -7.07 -12.94
N ARG A 440 45.91 -7.21 -12.48
CA ARG A 440 46.88 -8.19 -12.99
C ARG A 440 47.62 -8.84 -11.83
N ASP A 441 47.82 -10.16 -11.90
CA ASP A 441 48.46 -10.94 -10.84
C ASP A 441 47.92 -10.63 -9.43
N ARG A 442 46.58 -10.57 -9.30
CA ARG A 442 45.84 -10.21 -8.08
C ARG A 442 46.03 -8.77 -7.58
N LYS A 443 46.69 -7.88 -8.34
CA LYS A 443 46.95 -6.48 -7.97
C LYS A 443 46.23 -5.53 -8.91
N LEU A 444 45.65 -4.45 -8.39
CA LEU A 444 45.09 -3.38 -9.21
C LEU A 444 46.19 -2.74 -10.06
N ALA A 445 45.93 -2.59 -11.35
CA ALA A 445 46.83 -2.03 -12.34
C ALA A 445 46.62 -0.51 -12.49
N ILE A 446 46.55 0.20 -11.37
CA ILE A 446 46.43 1.67 -11.34
C ILE A 446 47.72 2.30 -10.82
N ALA A 447 48.17 3.35 -11.51
CA ALA A 447 49.29 4.16 -11.05
C ALA A 447 48.94 4.85 -9.72
N ASN A 448 49.93 5.05 -8.84
CA ASN A 448 49.76 5.80 -7.60
C ASN A 448 48.71 5.26 -6.60
N TYR A 449 48.36 3.96 -6.64
CA TYR A 449 47.42 3.36 -5.67
C TYR A 449 47.79 3.64 -4.20
N SER A 450 49.07 3.76 -3.88
CA SER A 450 49.54 4.12 -2.53
C SER A 450 49.11 5.52 -2.09
N THR A 451 49.04 6.48 -3.01
CA THR A 451 48.53 7.83 -2.77
C THR A 451 47.01 7.82 -2.67
N ILE A 452 46.32 7.15 -3.60
CA ILE A 452 44.85 6.99 -3.57
C ILE A 452 44.41 6.41 -2.22
N ARG A 453 45.06 5.32 -1.79
CA ARG A 453 44.81 4.68 -0.50
C ARG A 453 45.00 5.65 0.66
N ARG A 454 46.05 6.47 0.64
CA ARG A 454 46.34 7.42 1.73
C ARG A 454 45.26 8.51 1.80
N SER A 455 44.95 9.13 0.67
CA SER A 455 43.98 10.23 0.59
C SER A 455 42.56 9.77 0.90
N PHE A 456 42.15 8.59 0.41
CA PHE A 456 40.89 7.98 0.80
C PHE A 456 40.81 7.73 2.31
N LEU A 457 41.88 7.20 2.94
CA LEU A 457 41.90 6.99 4.39
C LEU A 457 41.85 8.31 5.17
N GLU A 458 42.39 9.41 4.65
CA GLU A 458 42.27 10.74 5.25
C GLU A 458 40.83 11.26 5.17
N SER A 459 40.20 11.19 4.00
CA SER A 459 38.78 11.54 3.82
C SER A 459 37.88 10.66 4.70
N ALA A 460 38.05 9.34 4.70
CA ALA A 460 37.26 8.42 5.52
C ALA A 460 37.42 8.71 7.02
N ARG A 461 38.61 9.08 7.52
CA ARG A 461 38.79 9.51 8.92
C ARG A 461 38.06 10.83 9.20
N ARG A 462 38.09 11.78 8.27
CA ARG A 462 37.35 13.04 8.38
C ARG A 462 35.85 12.80 8.51
N ILE A 463 35.28 11.99 7.60
CA ILE A 463 33.88 11.58 7.63
C ILE A 463 33.54 10.84 8.92
N LYS A 464 34.36 9.87 9.34
CA LYS A 464 34.18 9.16 10.62
C LYS A 464 34.16 10.10 11.82
N ASN A 465 35.02 11.11 11.85
CA ASN A 465 35.04 12.11 12.93
C ASN A 465 33.76 12.95 12.93
N ILE A 466 33.30 13.41 11.77
CA ILE A 466 32.02 14.13 11.64
C ILE A 466 30.88 13.25 12.17
N TYR A 467 30.81 12.00 11.72
CA TYR A 467 29.72 11.08 12.04
C TYR A 467 29.77 10.48 13.45
N ARG A 468 30.94 10.52 14.12
CA ARG A 468 31.07 10.21 15.55
C ARG A 468 30.35 11.24 16.39
N ASP A 469 30.48 12.50 16.02
CA ASP A 469 29.91 13.64 16.75
C ASP A 469 28.50 13.99 16.21
N PHE A 470 28.05 13.28 15.16
CA PHE A 470 26.70 13.37 14.57
C PHE A 470 25.70 12.59 15.42
N ASP A 471 24.96 13.32 16.26
CA ASP A 471 23.95 12.78 17.17
C ASP A 471 23.05 11.75 16.48
N TYR A 472 22.90 10.57 17.08
CA TYR A 472 21.87 9.64 16.65
C TYR A 472 20.51 10.31 16.87
N PRO A 473 19.58 10.29 15.90
CA PRO A 473 18.22 10.78 16.14
C PRO A 473 17.61 9.99 17.30
N SER A 474 17.60 10.59 18.50
CA SER A 474 17.19 9.89 19.71
C SER A 474 15.66 9.87 19.82
N LEU A 475 15.08 8.67 19.72
CA LEU A 475 13.73 8.36 20.20
C LEU A 475 13.75 8.31 21.73
N LYS A 476 13.38 9.42 22.40
CA LYS A 476 13.20 9.41 23.86
C LYS A 476 11.75 9.15 24.26
N VAL A 477 11.50 7.93 24.74
CA VAL A 477 10.49 7.61 25.74
C VAL A 477 11.21 7.41 27.07
N GLN A 478 10.92 8.21 28.09
CA GLN A 478 11.13 7.76 29.47
C GLN A 478 10.17 8.41 30.47
N LYS A 479 9.79 7.57 31.44
CA LYS A 479 8.82 7.73 32.52
C LYS A 479 9.12 8.92 33.44
N ALA A 480 8.02 9.53 33.90
CA ALA A 480 7.82 10.28 35.14
C ALA A 480 9.00 10.35 36.13
N ILE A 481 9.53 11.55 36.36
CA ILE A 481 9.30 12.44 37.52
C ILE A 481 10.21 13.66 37.34
N SER A 482 9.64 14.76 36.85
CA SER A 482 9.94 16.14 37.25
C SER A 482 9.21 17.06 36.28
N ARG A 483 8.37 17.93 36.84
CA ARG A 483 7.51 18.86 36.14
C ARG A 483 8.34 19.99 35.51
N ARG A 484 7.89 20.37 34.31
CA ARG A 484 8.23 21.57 33.51
C ARG A 484 9.56 21.45 32.74
N TRP A 485 9.49 21.87 31.47
CA TRP A 485 10.58 22.13 30.50
C TRP A 485 11.05 20.95 29.62
N ALA A 486 10.23 20.54 28.65
CA ALA A 486 10.70 19.89 27.40
C ALA A 486 9.58 19.81 26.31
N THR A 487 9.37 20.88 25.56
CA THR A 487 8.56 20.91 24.32
C THR A 487 9.22 21.83 23.29
N LYS A 488 10.38 21.44 22.76
CA LYS A 488 10.96 22.09 21.58
C LYS A 488 11.33 21.01 20.57
N GLY A 489 10.56 20.91 19.49
CA GLY A 489 10.87 20.09 18.31
C GLY A 489 9.72 19.25 17.75
N LEU A 490 8.69 18.91 18.54
CA LEU A 490 7.50 18.20 18.04
C LEU A 490 6.40 19.20 17.68
N LEU A 491 5.75 18.98 16.53
CA LEU A 491 4.49 19.67 16.21
C LEU A 491 3.49 19.46 17.36
N PRO A 492 2.71 20.48 17.71
CA PRO A 492 1.72 20.39 18.78
C PRO A 492 0.69 19.28 18.50
N LEU A 493 0.06 18.77 19.56
CA LEU A 493 -1.18 18.01 19.40
C LEU A 493 -2.28 18.94 18.86
N PRO A 494 -3.30 18.40 18.17
CA PRO A 494 -4.52 19.13 17.88
C PRO A 494 -5.09 19.83 19.13
N PRO A 495 -5.86 20.90 18.96
CA PRO A 495 -6.51 21.55 20.10
C PRO A 495 -7.39 20.58 20.90
N SER A 496 -7.59 20.89 22.18
CA SER A 496 -8.43 20.12 23.08
C SER A 496 -9.31 21.08 23.90
N PRO A 497 -10.60 20.76 24.08
CA PRO A 497 -11.46 21.51 24.98
C PRO A 497 -10.89 21.57 26.41
N PRO A 498 -11.17 22.65 27.17
CA PRO A 498 -10.75 22.73 28.56
C PRO A 498 -11.52 21.71 29.42
N THR A 499 -10.83 21.06 30.35
CA THR A 499 -11.45 20.22 31.38
C THR A 499 -10.85 20.50 32.75
N THR A 500 -11.71 20.57 33.77
CA THR A 500 -11.32 20.75 35.18
C THR A 500 -10.99 19.41 35.86
N ASN A 501 -11.32 18.27 35.25
CA ASN A 501 -11.07 16.95 35.83
C ASN A 501 -9.73 16.38 35.32
N ILE A 502 -8.66 16.57 36.10
CA ILE A 502 -7.30 16.19 35.72
C ILE A 502 -7.14 14.67 35.50
N ILE A 503 -7.87 13.86 36.29
CA ILE A 503 -7.76 12.39 36.28
C ILE A 503 -8.63 11.79 35.19
N ALA A 504 -9.94 12.09 35.16
CA ALA A 504 -10.87 11.50 34.20
C ALA A 504 -10.89 12.23 32.85
N GLY A 505 -10.30 13.43 32.77
CA GLY A 505 -10.31 14.26 31.56
C GLY A 505 -11.73 14.72 31.22
N HIS A 506 -12.19 14.40 30.02
CA HIS A 506 -13.47 14.80 29.45
C HIS A 506 -14.58 13.77 29.72
N LEU A 507 -14.25 12.63 30.34
CA LEU A 507 -15.17 11.51 30.50
C LEU A 507 -16.50 11.90 31.19
N PRO A 508 -16.54 12.68 32.29
CA PRO A 508 -17.81 13.07 32.91
C PRO A 508 -18.69 13.93 31.99
N THR A 509 -18.09 14.85 31.24
CA THR A 509 -18.80 15.73 30.30
C THR A 509 -19.40 14.93 29.16
N VAL A 510 -18.62 14.01 28.59
CA VAL A 510 -19.07 13.16 27.48
C VAL A 510 -20.12 12.16 27.95
N LEU A 511 -19.96 11.55 29.13
CA LEU A 511 -20.98 10.67 29.71
C LEU A 511 -22.28 11.40 30.02
N LYS A 512 -22.22 12.66 30.50
CA LYS A 512 -23.41 13.48 30.70
C LYS A 512 -24.12 13.73 29.37
N ALA A 513 -23.39 14.17 28.34
CA ALA A 513 -23.96 14.40 27.02
C ALA A 513 -24.51 13.11 26.39
N ALA A 514 -23.87 11.96 26.59
CA ALA A 514 -24.38 10.67 26.12
C ALA A 514 -25.69 10.28 26.83
N LYS A 515 -25.79 10.45 28.15
CA LYS A 515 -27.04 10.21 28.90
C LYS A 515 -28.18 11.15 28.51
N GLU A 516 -27.85 12.34 28.02
CA GLU A 516 -28.80 13.31 27.47
C GLU A 516 -29.03 13.13 25.97
N HIS A 517 -28.45 12.09 25.34
CA HIS A 517 -28.50 11.81 23.89
C HIS A 517 -27.94 12.93 22.98
N ARG A 518 -27.06 13.78 23.52
CA ARG A 518 -26.50 14.99 22.88
C ARG A 518 -25.01 14.91 22.58
N GLN A 519 -24.42 13.71 22.61
CA GLN A 519 -22.99 13.52 22.39
C GLN A 519 -22.52 14.04 21.01
N HIS A 520 -23.29 13.80 19.96
CA HIS A 520 -23.00 14.29 18.61
C HIS A 520 -23.02 15.82 18.53
N LEU A 521 -23.96 16.49 19.20
CA LEU A 521 -24.01 17.96 19.29
C LEU A 521 -22.84 18.52 20.09
N LEU A 522 -22.43 17.85 21.16
CA LEU A 522 -21.25 18.24 21.93
C LEU A 522 -19.99 18.21 21.05
N PHE A 523 -19.80 17.14 20.28
CA PHE A 523 -18.66 17.01 19.39
C PHE A 523 -18.76 17.90 18.15
N GLN A 524 -19.96 18.23 17.67
CA GLN A 524 -20.17 19.27 16.67
C GLN A 524 -19.72 20.63 17.20
N LYS A 525 -20.20 21.03 18.38
CA LYS A 525 -19.79 22.29 19.02
C LYS A 525 -18.27 22.38 19.17
N TRP A 526 -17.63 21.29 19.58
CA TRP A 526 -16.17 21.24 19.67
C TRP A 526 -15.48 21.24 18.30
N ALA A 527 -16.07 20.66 17.25
CA ALA A 527 -15.56 20.81 15.90
C ALA A 527 -15.62 22.26 15.41
N GLU A 528 -16.70 22.98 15.72
CA GLU A 528 -16.85 24.40 15.39
C GLU A 528 -15.84 25.29 16.13
N GLU A 529 -15.58 24.98 17.41
CA GLU A 529 -14.69 25.78 18.27
C GLU A 529 -13.20 25.45 18.08
N TYR A 530 -12.86 24.18 17.82
CA TYR A 530 -11.48 23.68 17.78
C TYR A 530 -11.03 23.22 16.39
N GLY A 531 -11.92 23.25 15.40
CA GLY A 531 -11.60 23.05 13.98
C GLY A 531 -11.64 21.59 13.51
N GLU A 532 -10.99 21.37 12.37
CA GLU A 532 -11.07 20.11 11.61
C GLU A 532 -10.61 18.87 12.39
N VAL A 533 -9.70 19.05 13.34
CA VAL A 533 -9.21 17.98 14.22
C VAL A 533 -9.08 18.53 15.62
N PHE A 534 -9.74 17.86 16.58
CA PHE A 534 -9.52 18.10 18.01
C PHE A 534 -9.38 16.77 18.73
N PHE A 535 -8.87 16.80 19.96
CA PHE A 535 -8.84 15.61 20.82
C PHE A 535 -9.47 15.83 22.18
N VAL A 536 -9.95 14.74 22.77
CA VAL A 536 -10.47 14.64 24.13
C VAL A 536 -9.69 13.57 24.88
N LYS A 537 -9.57 13.76 26.19
CA LYS A 537 -8.84 12.85 27.08
C LYS A 537 -9.83 12.01 27.89
N PHE A 538 -9.71 10.69 27.85
CA PHE A 538 -10.46 9.76 28.70
C PHE A 538 -9.49 8.94 29.55
N GLY A 539 -9.23 9.44 30.77
CA GLY A 539 -8.29 8.80 31.69
C GLY A 539 -6.91 8.57 31.08
N THR A 540 -6.64 7.32 30.70
CA THR A 540 -5.37 6.80 30.19
C THR A 540 -5.20 6.91 28.68
N PHE A 541 -6.25 7.21 27.92
CA PHE A 541 -6.19 7.31 26.45
C PHE A 541 -6.82 8.61 25.94
N GLN A 542 -6.61 8.89 24.65
CA GLN A 542 -7.10 10.07 23.95
C GLN A 542 -7.89 9.65 22.72
N GLU A 543 -9.00 10.33 22.48
CA GLU A 543 -9.82 10.18 21.27
C GLU A 543 -9.76 11.47 20.45
N TYR A 544 -9.63 11.33 19.14
CA TYR A 544 -9.43 12.39 18.18
C TYR A 544 -10.60 12.38 17.21
N PHE A 545 -11.22 13.52 16.97
CA PHE A 545 -12.37 13.64 16.08
C PHE A 545 -11.96 14.36 14.82
N ILE A 546 -12.23 13.73 13.67
CA ILE A 546 -11.91 14.23 12.34
C ILE A 546 -13.21 14.79 11.74
N ASN A 547 -13.25 16.10 11.55
CA ASN A 547 -14.49 16.86 11.34
C ASN A 547 -14.56 17.58 9.98
N SER A 548 -13.55 17.47 9.11
CA SER A 548 -13.61 17.95 7.72
C SER A 548 -13.27 16.86 6.71
N ASP A 549 -13.77 17.05 5.50
CA ASP A 549 -13.52 16.17 4.37
C ASP A 549 -12.04 16.11 3.97
N GLN A 550 -11.34 17.24 4.00
CA GLN A 550 -9.90 17.33 3.75
C GLN A 550 -9.10 16.54 4.80
N ALA A 551 -9.50 16.64 6.07
CA ALA A 551 -8.90 15.86 7.13
C ALA A 551 -9.18 14.36 6.95
N VAL A 552 -10.39 13.98 6.52
CA VAL A 552 -10.71 12.58 6.17
C VAL A 552 -9.82 12.07 5.03
N ARG A 553 -9.64 12.84 3.96
CA ARG A 553 -8.75 12.46 2.85
C ARG A 553 -7.31 12.26 3.31
N ALA A 554 -6.80 13.15 4.14
CA ALA A 554 -5.42 13.04 4.63
C ALA A 554 -5.23 11.86 5.58
N ILE A 555 -6.16 11.65 6.51
CA ILE A 555 -5.98 10.74 7.64
C ILE A 555 -6.54 9.34 7.35
N PHE A 556 -7.72 9.22 6.76
CA PHE A 556 -8.35 7.92 6.49
C PHE A 556 -8.02 7.37 5.10
N ASP A 557 -7.84 8.21 4.08
CA ASP A 557 -7.56 7.73 2.72
C ASP A 557 -6.05 7.66 2.44
N LYS A 558 -5.32 8.78 2.55
CA LYS A 558 -3.87 8.80 2.27
C LYS A 558 -3.05 8.02 3.29
N ALA A 559 -3.43 8.08 4.57
CA ALA A 559 -2.79 7.32 5.64
C ALA A 559 -3.54 6.02 6.02
N ALA A 560 -4.31 5.45 5.09
CA ALA A 560 -5.21 4.33 5.37
C ALA A 560 -4.51 3.09 5.97
N ALA A 561 -3.25 2.84 5.61
CA ALA A 561 -2.48 1.72 6.16
C ALA A 561 -2.12 1.92 7.63
N GLN A 562 -2.00 3.18 8.04
CA GLN A 562 -1.61 3.57 9.38
C GLN A 562 -2.83 3.77 10.29
N THR A 563 -4.00 4.01 9.71
CA THR A 563 -5.22 4.39 10.42
C THR A 563 -6.34 3.36 10.32
N SER A 564 -6.04 2.11 9.95
CA SER A 564 -7.04 1.05 9.84
C SER A 564 -7.07 0.09 11.02
N GLU A 565 -6.24 0.22 12.06
CA GLU A 565 -6.28 -0.69 13.21
C GLU A 565 -7.43 -0.37 14.18
N ARG A 566 -7.71 -1.27 15.14
CA ARG A 566 -8.76 -1.07 16.15
C ARG A 566 -8.17 -0.92 17.55
N PRO A 567 -8.87 -0.22 18.47
CA PRO A 567 -8.55 -0.28 19.89
C PRO A 567 -8.66 -1.72 20.40
N ARG A 568 -7.87 -2.03 21.43
CA ARG A 568 -8.02 -3.30 22.16
C ARG A 568 -9.25 -3.19 23.08
N TRP A 569 -10.31 -3.93 22.76
CA TRP A 569 -11.47 -4.14 23.62
C TRP A 569 -11.48 -5.58 24.12
N ILE A 570 -11.08 -5.76 25.37
CA ILE A 570 -11.01 -7.04 26.05
C ILE A 570 -12.41 -7.65 26.08
N VAL A 571 -13.44 -6.92 26.52
CA VAL A 571 -14.76 -7.55 26.68
C VAL A 571 -15.49 -7.70 25.34
N SER A 572 -15.77 -6.61 24.62
CA SER A 572 -16.55 -6.68 23.38
C SER A 572 -15.87 -7.49 22.28
N ASN A 573 -14.59 -7.22 21.97
CA ASN A 573 -13.93 -7.88 20.85
C ASN A 573 -13.35 -9.24 21.26
N GLU A 574 -12.55 -9.31 22.33
CA GLU A 574 -11.83 -10.54 22.66
C GLU A 574 -12.69 -11.59 23.36
N GLN A 575 -13.65 -11.21 24.22
CA GLN A 575 -14.46 -12.18 24.97
C GLN A 575 -15.85 -12.43 24.37
N ILE A 576 -16.65 -11.40 24.07
CA ILE A 576 -18.01 -11.56 23.51
C ILE A 576 -17.94 -12.06 22.07
N CYS A 577 -17.11 -11.41 21.24
CA CYS A 577 -17.01 -11.73 19.82
C CYS A 577 -15.95 -12.79 19.51
N ASN A 578 -15.10 -13.17 20.48
CA ASN A 578 -13.95 -14.06 20.27
C ASN A 578 -13.08 -13.64 19.05
N ARG A 579 -12.96 -12.34 18.80
CA ARG A 579 -12.27 -11.75 17.63
C ARG A 579 -12.83 -12.20 16.27
N LEU A 580 -14.13 -12.47 16.19
CA LEU A 580 -14.85 -12.83 14.96
C LEU A 580 -15.78 -11.72 14.43
N ASN A 581 -15.88 -10.58 15.12
CA ASN A 581 -16.71 -9.47 14.66
C ASN A 581 -15.94 -8.58 13.67
N LEU A 582 -16.33 -8.62 12.40
CA LEU A 582 -15.75 -7.86 11.28
C LEU A 582 -15.58 -6.35 11.56
N LEU A 583 -16.45 -5.75 12.36
CA LEU A 583 -16.36 -4.35 12.76
C LEU A 583 -15.20 -4.09 13.72
N LEU A 584 -14.95 -5.00 14.67
CA LEU A 584 -14.08 -4.81 15.83
C LEU A 584 -12.67 -5.40 15.67
N VAL A 585 -12.47 -6.33 14.75
CA VAL A 585 -11.18 -7.00 14.50
C VAL A 585 -10.19 -6.05 13.81
N SER A 586 -8.91 -6.12 14.18
CA SER A 586 -7.83 -5.29 13.62
C SER A 586 -7.47 -5.67 12.18
N SER A 587 -7.03 -4.72 11.36
CA SER A 587 -6.89 -4.92 9.90
C SER A 587 -5.66 -5.74 9.55
N SER A 588 -4.70 -5.76 10.48
CA SER A 588 -3.55 -6.65 10.44
C SER A 588 -3.93 -8.11 10.64
N GLU A 589 -5.06 -8.42 11.27
CA GLU A 589 -5.47 -9.79 11.59
C GLU A 589 -6.00 -10.52 10.35
N LYS A 590 -5.66 -11.81 10.22
CA LYS A 590 -6.10 -12.68 9.11
C LYS A 590 -7.64 -12.72 9.01
N ALA A 591 -8.31 -12.88 10.15
CA ALA A 591 -9.76 -12.95 10.24
C ALA A 591 -10.43 -11.75 9.55
N TRP A 592 -9.96 -10.51 9.80
CA TRP A 592 -10.54 -9.32 9.16
C TRP A 592 -10.41 -9.36 7.64
N LYS A 593 -9.24 -9.75 7.12
CA LYS A 593 -8.99 -9.82 5.66
C LYS A 593 -9.85 -10.89 5.00
N SER A 594 -9.90 -12.08 5.58
CA SER A 594 -10.72 -13.20 5.10
C SER A 594 -12.21 -12.87 5.14
N GLN A 595 -12.70 -12.35 6.26
CA GLN A 595 -14.11 -11.93 6.40
C GLN A 595 -14.46 -10.79 5.44
N ARG A 596 -13.61 -9.76 5.27
CA ARG A 596 -13.84 -8.68 4.29
C ARG A 596 -13.91 -9.20 2.87
N LYS A 597 -13.02 -10.12 2.50
CA LYS A 597 -13.02 -10.76 1.18
C LYS A 597 -14.31 -11.57 0.99
N ALA A 598 -14.66 -12.43 1.94
CA ALA A 598 -15.86 -13.25 1.88
C ALA A 598 -17.14 -12.41 1.81
N THR A 599 -17.27 -11.35 2.60
CA THR A 599 -18.40 -10.41 2.51
C THR A 599 -18.49 -9.77 1.12
N THR A 600 -17.37 -9.28 0.58
CA THR A 600 -17.37 -8.57 -0.70
C THR A 600 -17.71 -9.50 -1.87
N PHE A 601 -17.05 -10.65 -1.98
CA PHE A 601 -17.23 -11.58 -3.10
C PHE A 601 -18.39 -12.57 -2.90
N GLY A 602 -18.86 -12.74 -1.67
CA GLY A 602 -19.94 -13.65 -1.29
C GLY A 602 -21.30 -12.98 -1.08
N LEU A 603 -21.35 -11.65 -0.89
CA LEU A 603 -22.61 -10.97 -0.59
C LEU A 603 -22.74 -9.59 -1.22
N THR A 604 -21.73 -8.72 -1.12
CA THR A 604 -21.96 -7.28 -1.29
C THR A 604 -21.47 -6.65 -2.60
N ASN A 605 -20.79 -7.39 -3.49
CA ASN A 605 -20.51 -6.86 -4.83
C ASN A 605 -21.82 -6.59 -5.60
N LEU A 606 -21.74 -5.79 -6.67
CA LEU A 606 -22.92 -5.29 -7.39
C LEU A 606 -23.90 -6.40 -7.80
N ASN A 607 -23.41 -7.43 -8.50
CA ASN A 607 -24.24 -8.54 -9.00
C ASN A 607 -24.95 -9.29 -7.87
N LEU A 608 -24.31 -9.44 -6.71
CA LEU A 608 -24.87 -10.17 -5.58
C LEU A 608 -25.79 -9.32 -4.73
N ALA A 609 -25.53 -8.01 -4.67
CA ALA A 609 -26.48 -7.07 -4.13
C ALA A 609 -27.77 -7.04 -4.96
N ASP A 610 -27.66 -7.09 -6.30
CA ASP A 610 -28.82 -7.22 -7.21
C ASP A 610 -29.56 -8.55 -7.01
N ALA A 611 -28.83 -9.65 -6.80
CA ALA A 611 -29.45 -10.94 -6.48
C ALA A 611 -30.25 -10.92 -5.16
N GLY A 612 -30.05 -9.93 -4.29
CA GLY A 612 -30.87 -9.71 -3.09
C GLY A 612 -32.22 -9.03 -3.34
N LEU A 613 -32.43 -8.41 -4.51
CA LEU A 613 -33.64 -7.66 -4.83
C LEU A 613 -34.94 -8.47 -4.71
N PRO A 614 -35.02 -9.77 -5.08
CA PRO A 614 -36.23 -10.56 -4.88
C PRO A 614 -36.65 -10.69 -3.41
N PHE A 615 -35.70 -10.88 -2.49
CA PHE A 615 -35.97 -10.92 -1.05
C PHE A 615 -36.49 -9.57 -0.57
N LEU A 616 -35.80 -8.49 -0.92
CA LEU A 616 -36.20 -7.13 -0.58
C LEU A 616 -37.59 -6.78 -1.17
N HIS A 617 -37.87 -7.20 -2.40
CA HIS A 617 -39.13 -6.97 -3.08
C HIS A 617 -40.29 -7.60 -2.33
N PHE A 618 -40.16 -8.88 -1.96
CA PHE A 618 -41.16 -9.58 -1.16
C PHE A 618 -41.34 -8.91 0.21
N GLU A 619 -40.25 -8.66 0.93
CA GLU A 619 -40.31 -8.18 2.31
C GLU A 619 -40.87 -6.77 2.42
N THR A 620 -40.59 -5.91 1.44
CA THR A 620 -41.19 -4.57 1.38
C THR A 620 -42.63 -4.61 0.89
N LEU A 621 -43.05 -5.54 0.03
CA LEU A 621 -44.48 -5.72 -0.30
C LEU A 621 -45.27 -6.19 0.93
N LYS A 622 -44.72 -7.13 1.70
CA LYS A 622 -45.32 -7.56 2.98
C LYS A 622 -45.46 -6.37 3.93
N PHE A 623 -44.41 -5.56 4.08
CA PHE A 623 -44.49 -4.33 4.87
C PHE A 623 -45.61 -3.41 4.41
N LEU A 624 -45.71 -3.12 3.09
CA LEU A 624 -46.80 -2.30 2.56
C LEU A 624 -48.17 -2.90 2.90
N ASN A 625 -48.34 -4.19 2.68
CA ASN A 625 -49.60 -4.90 2.93
C ASN A 625 -49.97 -4.90 4.42
N ASP A 626 -49.02 -5.16 5.31
CA ASP A 626 -49.28 -5.23 6.75
C ASP A 626 -49.73 -3.86 7.30
N ILE A 627 -49.10 -2.76 6.85
CA ILE A 627 -49.53 -1.39 7.21
C ILE A 627 -50.88 -1.04 6.56
N ALA A 628 -51.14 -1.51 5.35
CA ALA A 628 -52.35 -1.21 4.62
C ALA A 628 -53.59 -1.98 5.14
N GLN A 629 -53.40 -3.20 5.65
CA GLN A 629 -54.46 -4.02 6.22
C GLN A 629 -54.80 -3.66 7.67
N ASP A 630 -53.80 -3.27 8.47
CA ASP A 630 -54.00 -2.81 9.84
C ASP A 630 -53.54 -1.36 10.00
N PRO A 631 -54.45 -0.39 9.84
CA PRO A 631 -54.15 1.03 10.02
C PRO A 631 -53.53 1.37 11.39
N ASN A 632 -53.72 0.54 12.42
CA ASN A 632 -53.08 0.76 13.72
C ASN A 632 -51.56 0.59 13.63
N LYS A 633 -51.06 -0.31 12.78
CA LYS A 633 -49.61 -0.47 12.54
C LYS A 633 -48.98 0.76 11.92
N GLY A 634 -49.74 1.50 11.09
CA GLY A 634 -49.30 2.78 10.52
C GLY A 634 -49.48 3.97 11.46
N ALA A 635 -50.46 3.93 12.38
CA ALA A 635 -50.80 5.03 13.28
C ALA A 635 -50.05 5.03 14.62
N ASP A 636 -49.54 3.87 15.04
CA ASP A 636 -48.73 3.73 16.24
C ASP A 636 -47.22 3.68 15.90
N PRO A 637 -46.41 4.65 16.34
CA PRO A 637 -44.98 4.70 16.04
C PRO A 637 -44.20 3.46 16.45
N GLN A 638 -44.57 2.82 17.57
CA GLN A 638 -43.91 1.61 18.03
C GLN A 638 -44.19 0.43 17.09
N SER A 639 -45.45 0.25 16.72
CA SER A 639 -45.86 -0.78 15.76
C SER A 639 -45.22 -0.57 14.38
N LEU A 640 -45.15 0.69 13.92
CA LEU A 640 -44.49 1.04 12.66
C LEU A 640 -42.99 0.75 12.72
N TRP A 641 -42.33 1.12 13.83
CA TRP A 641 -40.91 0.82 14.06
C TRP A 641 -40.63 -0.69 14.02
N SER A 642 -41.47 -1.48 14.68
CA SER A 642 -41.38 -2.95 14.64
C SER A 642 -41.63 -3.49 13.23
N SER A 643 -42.57 -2.93 12.47
CA SER A 643 -42.85 -3.32 11.08
C SER A 643 -41.67 -3.02 10.14
N ILE A 644 -41.00 -1.88 10.32
CA ILE A 644 -39.76 -1.53 9.60
C ILE A 644 -38.63 -2.48 10.00
N GLY A 645 -38.51 -2.78 11.30
CA GLY A 645 -37.61 -3.81 11.82
C GLY A 645 -37.83 -5.15 11.15
N ARG A 646 -39.06 -5.66 11.13
CA ARG A 646 -39.38 -6.95 10.53
C ARG A 646 -38.90 -7.08 9.10
N TYR A 647 -39.23 -6.12 8.22
CA TYR A 647 -38.83 -6.25 6.82
C TYR A 647 -37.30 -6.19 6.66
N THR A 648 -36.61 -5.33 7.42
CA THR A 648 -35.14 -5.23 7.33
C THR A 648 -34.48 -6.50 7.84
N TYR A 649 -34.84 -6.97 9.03
CA TYR A 649 -34.30 -8.21 9.60
C TYR A 649 -34.64 -9.43 8.74
N SER A 650 -35.86 -9.54 8.23
CA SER A 650 -36.25 -10.63 7.33
C SER A 650 -35.43 -10.57 6.04
N THR A 651 -35.37 -9.42 5.36
CA THR A 651 -34.62 -9.27 4.08
C THR A 651 -33.18 -9.76 4.20
N PHE A 652 -32.46 -9.32 5.23
CA PHE A 652 -31.06 -9.68 5.39
C PHE A 652 -30.88 -11.10 5.93
N SER A 653 -31.81 -11.61 6.74
CA SER A 653 -31.80 -13.02 7.15
C SER A 653 -32.07 -13.96 5.98
N SER A 654 -32.98 -13.61 5.08
CA SER A 654 -33.25 -14.37 3.85
C SER A 654 -32.02 -14.35 2.94
N GLN A 655 -31.39 -13.18 2.75
CA GLN A 655 -30.21 -13.07 1.91
C GLN A 655 -28.96 -13.78 2.49
N ILE A 656 -28.86 -13.88 3.82
CA ILE A 656 -27.68 -14.45 4.48
C ILE A 656 -27.85 -15.95 4.77
N PHE A 657 -28.93 -16.32 5.44
CA PHE A 657 -29.20 -17.69 5.88
C PHE A 657 -30.28 -18.41 5.06
N GLY A 658 -31.02 -17.71 4.19
CA GLY A 658 -32.20 -18.29 3.53
C GLY A 658 -33.38 -18.49 4.48
N LEU A 659 -33.50 -17.63 5.51
CA LEU A 659 -34.51 -17.74 6.57
C LEU A 659 -35.28 -16.45 6.74
N ASP A 660 -36.56 -16.57 7.06
CA ASP A 660 -37.46 -15.42 7.16
C ASP A 660 -37.75 -14.99 8.60
N VAL A 661 -38.20 -13.76 8.78
CA VAL A 661 -38.81 -13.29 10.03
C VAL A 661 -40.30 -13.02 9.75
N PRO A 662 -41.20 -13.98 10.03
CA PRO A 662 -42.60 -13.90 9.60
C PRO A 662 -43.38 -12.75 10.23
N GLU A 663 -43.18 -12.57 11.54
CA GLU A 663 -43.92 -11.61 12.37
C GLU A 663 -43.00 -10.52 12.94
N ASP A 664 -43.55 -9.32 13.12
CA ASP A 664 -42.84 -8.14 13.62
C ASP A 664 -42.54 -8.17 15.12
N ASN A 665 -43.23 -9.03 15.88
CA ASN A 665 -42.97 -9.30 17.29
C ASN A 665 -42.09 -10.55 17.50
N SER A 666 -41.41 -11.04 16.45
CA SER A 666 -40.58 -12.23 16.56
C SER A 666 -39.44 -12.02 17.57
N PRO A 667 -39.28 -12.91 18.57
CA PRO A 667 -38.25 -12.77 19.60
C PRO A 667 -36.82 -12.84 19.03
N VAL A 668 -36.66 -13.32 17.78
CA VAL A 668 -35.36 -13.34 17.11
C VAL A 668 -34.84 -11.94 16.78
N ILE A 669 -35.74 -10.98 16.51
CA ILE A 669 -35.34 -9.59 16.26
C ILE A 669 -34.71 -9.03 17.53
N ASP A 670 -35.39 -9.19 18.65
CA ASP A 670 -34.91 -8.74 19.96
C ASP A 670 -33.59 -9.42 20.33
N TYR A 671 -33.47 -10.73 20.07
CA TYR A 671 -32.23 -11.48 20.31
C TYR A 671 -31.04 -10.93 19.51
N ILE A 672 -31.22 -10.71 18.20
CA ILE A 672 -30.15 -10.21 17.32
C ILE A 672 -29.82 -8.76 17.69
N PHE A 673 -30.83 -7.93 17.96
CA PHE A 673 -30.66 -6.56 18.41
C PHE A 673 -29.91 -6.48 19.75
N GLU A 674 -30.31 -7.26 20.75
CA GLU A 674 -29.66 -7.33 22.07
C GLU A 674 -28.19 -7.77 21.92
N THR A 675 -27.93 -8.73 21.03
CA THR A 675 -26.58 -9.22 20.73
C THR A 675 -25.71 -8.11 20.13
N GLY A 676 -26.21 -7.40 19.12
CA GLY A 676 -25.51 -6.26 18.52
C GLY A 676 -25.30 -5.12 19.52
N LEU A 677 -26.33 -4.76 20.26
CA LEU A 677 -26.30 -3.68 21.24
C LEU A 677 -25.28 -3.96 22.35
N ALA A 678 -25.21 -5.19 22.86
CA ALA A 678 -24.23 -5.56 23.88
C ALA A 678 -22.77 -5.38 23.39
N GLN A 679 -22.52 -5.67 22.11
CA GLN A 679 -21.20 -5.51 21.50
C GLN A 679 -20.84 -4.03 21.31
N ILE A 680 -21.78 -3.22 20.83
CA ILE A 680 -21.61 -1.78 20.56
C ILE A 680 -21.53 -0.95 21.85
N LEU A 681 -22.39 -1.20 22.84
CA LEU A 681 -22.30 -0.48 24.11
C LEU A 681 -20.99 -0.77 24.84
N GLY A 682 -20.50 -2.01 24.74
CA GLY A 682 -19.24 -2.41 25.39
C GLY A 682 -17.98 -1.73 24.85
N ILE A 683 -18.04 -1.08 23.67
CA ILE A 683 -16.91 -0.29 23.16
C ILE A 683 -16.90 1.16 23.64
N LEU A 684 -17.97 1.61 24.33
CA LEU A 684 -18.06 2.97 24.85
C LEU A 684 -17.10 3.18 26.04
N PRO A 685 -16.38 4.32 26.08
CA PRO A 685 -15.49 4.65 27.20
C PRO A 685 -16.21 4.56 28.56
N GLY A 686 -15.69 3.70 29.44
CA GLY A 686 -16.19 3.54 30.80
C GLY A 686 -17.30 2.49 30.99
N TYR A 687 -17.79 1.83 29.92
CA TYR A 687 -18.77 0.74 30.07
C TYR A 687 -18.18 -0.46 30.81
N TYR A 688 -17.03 -0.96 30.34
CA TYR A 688 -16.22 -1.94 31.05
C TYR A 688 -14.94 -1.28 31.57
N LEU A 689 -14.76 -1.28 32.90
CA LEU A 689 -13.55 -0.71 33.52
C LEU A 689 -12.27 -1.40 33.05
N VAL A 690 -12.33 -2.70 32.74
CA VAL A 690 -11.18 -3.47 32.23
C VAL A 690 -10.66 -2.92 30.89
N ASP A 691 -11.52 -2.36 30.04
CA ASP A 691 -11.14 -1.77 28.74
C ASP A 691 -10.51 -0.37 28.87
N THR A 692 -10.68 0.25 30.03
CA THR A 692 -9.99 1.51 30.40
C THR A 692 -8.70 1.23 31.16
N PHE A 693 -8.72 0.20 32.01
CA PHE A 693 -7.62 -0.24 32.87
C PHE A 693 -7.27 -1.70 32.59
N ASN A 694 -6.55 -1.94 31.49
CA ASN A 694 -6.20 -3.28 31.01
C ASN A 694 -5.44 -4.15 32.03
N ILE A 695 -4.91 -3.58 33.12
CA ILE A 695 -4.30 -4.36 34.21
C ILE A 695 -5.32 -5.27 34.92
N LEU A 696 -6.61 -4.92 34.91
CA LEU A 696 -7.69 -5.71 35.49
C LEU A 696 -7.88 -7.05 34.76
N ASP A 697 -7.41 -7.17 33.52
CA ASP A 697 -7.43 -8.42 32.72
C ASP A 697 -6.61 -9.53 33.38
N LYS A 698 -5.57 -9.16 34.15
CA LYS A 698 -4.66 -10.07 34.83
C LYS A 698 -5.21 -10.66 36.13
N LEU A 699 -6.40 -10.24 36.58
CA LEU A 699 -7.02 -10.79 37.78
C LEU A 699 -7.40 -12.27 37.58
N PRO A 700 -7.41 -13.11 38.63
CA PRO A 700 -7.98 -14.46 38.56
C PRO A 700 -9.45 -14.46 38.11
N LEU A 701 -9.88 -15.48 37.37
CA LEU A 701 -11.21 -15.53 36.72
C LEU A 701 -12.39 -15.32 37.70
N PHE A 702 -12.27 -15.75 38.97
CA PHE A 702 -13.32 -15.54 39.98
C PHE A 702 -13.55 -14.06 40.33
N LEU A 703 -12.59 -13.17 40.03
CA LEU A 703 -12.70 -11.71 40.15
C LEU A 703 -13.07 -11.02 38.84
N LYS A 704 -13.33 -11.78 37.76
CA LYS A 704 -13.65 -11.28 36.42
C LYS A 704 -15.07 -11.68 35.99
N PRO A 705 -16.13 -11.21 36.67
CA PRO A 705 -17.51 -11.53 36.29
C PRO A 705 -17.83 -11.11 34.85
N TRP A 706 -17.21 -10.02 34.36
CA TRP A 706 -17.33 -9.59 32.96
C TRP A 706 -16.85 -10.65 31.98
N GLU A 707 -15.73 -11.32 32.24
CA GLU A 707 -15.18 -12.36 31.36
C GLU A 707 -16.05 -13.61 31.39
N ARG A 708 -16.51 -14.04 32.57
CA ARG A 708 -17.44 -15.17 32.70
C ARG A 708 -18.73 -14.92 31.91
N ASN A 709 -19.33 -13.75 32.07
CA ASN A 709 -20.57 -13.39 31.39
C ASN A 709 -20.37 -13.26 29.88
N ALA A 710 -19.26 -12.65 29.45
CA ALA A 710 -18.92 -12.50 28.04
C ALA A 710 -18.71 -13.85 27.35
N LYS A 711 -18.00 -14.80 27.98
CA LYS A 711 -17.83 -16.16 27.44
C LYS A 711 -19.15 -16.93 27.36
N ALA A 712 -20.02 -16.79 28.36
CA ALA A 712 -21.35 -17.40 28.33
C ALA A 712 -22.20 -16.85 27.16
N ARG A 713 -22.14 -15.54 26.93
CA ARG A 713 -22.78 -14.90 25.78
C ARG A 713 -22.19 -15.37 24.45
N HIS A 714 -20.86 -15.36 24.32
CA HIS A 714 -20.20 -15.85 23.11
C HIS A 714 -20.66 -17.27 22.78
N LYS A 715 -20.66 -18.17 23.77
CA LYS A 715 -21.13 -19.54 23.62
C LYS A 715 -22.58 -19.59 23.12
N ARG A 716 -23.49 -18.84 23.75
CA ARG A 716 -24.90 -18.75 23.34
C ARG A 716 -25.04 -18.32 21.88
N ASP A 717 -24.33 -17.26 21.50
CA ASP A 717 -24.44 -16.66 20.16
C ASP A 717 -23.79 -17.55 19.09
N TYR A 718 -22.68 -18.21 19.43
CA TYR A 718 -21.99 -19.15 18.55
C TYR A 718 -22.78 -20.45 18.33
N GLU A 719 -23.40 -20.99 19.39
CA GLU A 719 -24.30 -22.16 19.29
C GLU A 719 -25.51 -21.84 18.40
N TRP A 720 -26.11 -20.66 18.56
CA TRP A 720 -27.20 -20.20 17.70
C TRP A 720 -26.80 -20.18 16.21
N CYS A 721 -25.60 -19.66 15.90
CA CYS A 721 -25.07 -19.63 14.53
C CYS A 721 -24.79 -21.03 13.98
N CYS A 722 -24.20 -21.90 14.81
CA CYS A 722 -23.92 -23.30 14.45
C CYS A 722 -25.19 -24.08 14.15
N ASP A 723 -26.29 -23.83 14.87
CA ASP A 723 -27.56 -24.52 14.62
C ASP A 723 -28.19 -24.11 13.29
N LYS A 724 -28.09 -22.83 12.91
CA LYS A 724 -28.49 -22.38 11.55
C LYS A 724 -27.62 -23.00 10.46
N LEU A 725 -26.31 -23.11 10.69
CA LEU A 725 -25.39 -23.78 9.78
C LEU A 725 -25.75 -25.26 9.57
N LYS A 726 -25.95 -26.02 10.66
CA LYS A 726 -26.33 -27.45 10.59
C LYS A 726 -27.60 -27.63 9.75
N ARG A 727 -28.58 -26.78 9.99
CA ARG A 727 -29.85 -26.79 9.27
C ARG A 727 -29.65 -26.54 7.77
N ILE A 728 -28.90 -25.50 7.38
CA ILE A 728 -28.63 -25.22 5.95
C ILE A 728 -27.91 -26.40 5.28
N LYS A 729 -26.94 -27.02 5.97
CA LYS A 729 -26.28 -28.24 5.47
C LYS A 729 -27.27 -29.38 5.25
N SER A 730 -28.14 -29.65 6.23
CA SER A 730 -29.17 -30.70 6.09
C SER A 730 -30.13 -30.44 4.93
N GLN A 731 -30.49 -29.17 4.67
CA GLN A 731 -31.32 -28.80 3.52
C GLN A 731 -30.58 -29.01 2.18
N ILE A 732 -29.28 -28.70 2.13
CA ILE A 732 -28.44 -28.99 0.95
C ILE A 732 -28.39 -30.50 0.68
N ASP A 733 -28.16 -31.31 1.72
CA ASP A 733 -28.10 -32.77 1.60
C ASP A 733 -29.45 -33.37 1.16
N ALA A 734 -30.57 -32.76 1.56
CA ALA A 734 -31.93 -33.18 1.20
C ALA A 734 -32.39 -32.71 -0.21
N GLY A 735 -31.62 -31.86 -0.90
CA GLY A 735 -32.04 -31.25 -2.17
C GLY A 735 -33.05 -30.10 -2.01
N GLU A 736 -33.23 -29.60 -0.79
CA GLU A 736 -34.15 -28.51 -0.40
C GLU A 736 -33.38 -27.23 -0.05
N ALA A 737 -32.22 -27.03 -0.67
CA ALA A 737 -31.29 -25.96 -0.34
C ALA A 737 -31.94 -24.56 -0.54
N PRO A 738 -31.66 -23.58 0.34
CA PRO A 738 -32.08 -22.19 0.11
C PRO A 738 -31.48 -21.67 -1.21
N PRO A 739 -32.01 -20.60 -1.83
CA PRO A 739 -31.50 -20.07 -3.09
C PRO A 739 -29.96 -20.01 -3.14
N TYR A 740 -29.35 -20.40 -4.27
CA TYR A 740 -27.88 -20.34 -4.44
C TYR A 740 -27.32 -18.94 -4.18
N MET A 741 -28.12 -17.89 -4.37
CA MET A 741 -27.70 -16.50 -4.11
C MET A 741 -27.54 -16.16 -2.62
N THR A 742 -27.94 -17.04 -1.68
CA THR A 742 -27.75 -16.80 -0.24
C THR A 742 -26.29 -16.93 0.17
N PHE A 743 -25.84 -16.07 1.08
CA PHE A 743 -24.43 -16.01 1.52
C PHE A 743 -23.93 -17.37 2.05
N MET A 744 -24.66 -17.98 2.98
CA MET A 744 -24.21 -19.21 3.64
C MET A 744 -24.19 -20.41 2.70
N ARG A 745 -25.13 -20.53 1.77
CA ARG A 745 -25.09 -21.62 0.78
C ARG A 745 -23.83 -21.53 -0.08
N ARG A 746 -23.48 -20.32 -0.53
CA ARG A 746 -22.26 -20.10 -1.34
C ARG A 746 -20.98 -20.38 -0.58
N VAL A 747 -20.94 -20.03 0.71
CA VAL A 747 -19.79 -20.37 1.56
C VAL A 747 -19.68 -21.89 1.72
N ILE A 748 -20.79 -22.61 1.90
CA ILE A 748 -20.79 -24.07 2.06
C ILE A 748 -20.37 -24.79 0.77
N GLU A 749 -20.86 -24.34 -0.38
CA GLU A 749 -20.60 -24.97 -1.69
C GLU A 749 -19.25 -24.55 -2.30
N ASP A 750 -18.63 -23.46 -1.84
CA ASP A 750 -17.29 -23.06 -2.28
C ASP A 750 -16.21 -23.97 -1.64
N PRO A 751 -15.32 -24.60 -2.44
CA PRO A 751 -14.30 -25.52 -1.94
C PRO A 751 -13.33 -24.92 -0.90
N ASN A 752 -13.20 -23.59 -0.86
CA ASN A 752 -12.32 -22.87 0.05
C ASN A 752 -13.10 -22.02 1.06
N HIS A 753 -14.41 -22.20 1.19
CA HIS A 753 -15.30 -21.41 2.05
C HIS A 753 -15.14 -19.88 1.85
N LEU A 754 -14.89 -19.45 0.60
CA LEU A 754 -14.57 -18.06 0.24
C LEU A 754 -13.35 -17.46 0.97
N GLY A 755 -12.45 -18.32 1.48
CA GLY A 755 -11.24 -17.96 2.22
C GLY A 755 -11.43 -17.83 3.73
N LEU A 756 -12.57 -18.27 4.28
CA LEU A 756 -12.84 -18.34 5.72
C LEU A 756 -12.23 -19.61 6.33
N ASP A 757 -11.82 -19.53 7.60
CA ASP A 757 -11.11 -20.61 8.29
C ASP A 757 -12.03 -21.79 8.66
N SER A 758 -13.31 -21.53 8.96
CA SER A 758 -14.31 -22.55 9.26
C SER A 758 -15.71 -22.12 8.83
N LEU A 759 -16.62 -23.08 8.70
CA LEU A 759 -18.03 -22.81 8.35
C LEU A 759 -18.79 -22.23 9.54
N GLU A 760 -18.36 -22.55 10.76
CA GLU A 760 -18.91 -22.01 12.00
C GLU A 760 -18.52 -20.52 12.18
N ASP A 761 -17.27 -20.15 11.88
CA ASP A 761 -16.89 -18.73 11.85
C ASP A 761 -17.62 -17.97 10.74
N ALA A 762 -17.93 -18.65 9.63
CA ALA A 762 -18.74 -18.08 8.56
C ALA A 762 -20.19 -17.82 8.98
N SER A 763 -20.81 -18.74 9.74
CA SER A 763 -22.17 -18.51 10.26
C SER A 763 -22.18 -17.40 11.31
N TYR A 764 -21.13 -17.29 12.14
CA TYR A 764 -20.97 -16.16 13.06
C TYR A 764 -20.82 -14.84 12.30
N LEU A 765 -20.01 -14.81 11.22
CA LEU A 765 -19.93 -13.66 10.31
C LEU A 765 -21.32 -13.32 9.72
N GLY A 766 -22.11 -14.33 9.33
CA GLY A 766 -23.49 -14.16 8.86
C GLY A 766 -24.35 -13.38 9.85
N MET A 767 -24.35 -13.75 11.13
CA MET A 767 -25.06 -13.01 12.18
C MET A 767 -24.55 -11.57 12.31
N MET A 768 -23.23 -11.34 12.24
CA MET A 768 -22.66 -9.98 12.30
C MET A 768 -23.07 -9.11 11.10
N LEU A 769 -23.23 -9.73 9.91
CA LEU A 769 -23.71 -9.04 8.72
C LEU A 769 -25.19 -8.66 8.84
N ILE A 770 -26.03 -9.52 9.43
CA ILE A 770 -27.44 -9.19 9.74
C ILE A 770 -27.50 -8.01 10.70
N ILE A 771 -26.77 -8.05 11.81
CA ILE A 771 -26.71 -6.95 12.78
C ILE A 771 -26.30 -5.64 12.08
N GLY A 772 -25.25 -5.69 11.25
CA GLY A 772 -24.75 -4.51 10.56
C GLY A 772 -25.71 -3.93 9.51
N ALA A 773 -26.53 -4.76 8.85
CA ALA A 773 -27.41 -4.35 7.75
C ALA A 773 -28.82 -3.97 8.21
N SER A 774 -29.42 -4.74 9.14
CA SER A 774 -30.81 -4.57 9.55
C SER A 774 -31.04 -3.24 10.26
N ASP A 775 -30.29 -2.99 11.33
CA ASP A 775 -30.47 -1.80 12.17
C ASP A 775 -30.15 -0.51 11.43
N THR A 776 -29.11 -0.51 10.61
CA THR A 776 -28.69 0.66 9.84
C THR A 776 -29.70 0.99 8.72
N SER A 777 -30.32 -0.02 8.10
CA SER A 777 -31.38 0.16 7.11
C SER A 777 -32.70 0.60 7.76
N ARG A 778 -33.04 0.04 8.92
CA ARG A 778 -34.20 0.46 9.73
C ARG A 778 -34.09 1.93 10.09
N ILE A 779 -32.96 2.35 10.65
CA ILE A 779 -32.79 3.75 11.08
C ILE A 779 -32.65 4.73 9.91
N SER A 780 -32.10 4.30 8.77
CA SER A 780 -32.11 5.13 7.55
C SER A 780 -33.54 5.41 7.09
N THR A 781 -34.40 4.39 7.10
CA THR A 781 -35.83 4.52 6.77
C THR A 781 -36.57 5.38 7.79
N TRP A 782 -36.28 5.22 9.09
CA TRP A 782 -36.87 6.03 10.15
C TRP A 782 -36.48 7.52 10.05
N SER A 783 -35.21 7.79 9.78
CA SER A 783 -34.70 9.16 9.59
C SER A 783 -35.23 9.82 8.31
N PHE A 784 -35.50 9.02 7.28
CA PHE A 784 -36.21 9.49 6.09
C PHE A 784 -37.64 9.94 6.43
N LEU A 785 -38.38 9.19 7.25
CA LEU A 785 -39.70 9.60 7.71
C LEU A 785 -39.64 10.90 8.51
N GLU A 786 -38.63 11.06 9.40
CA GLU A 786 -38.37 12.31 10.12
C GLU A 786 -38.20 13.49 9.15
N ALA A 787 -37.41 13.31 8.09
CA ALA A 787 -37.20 14.33 7.07
C ALA A 787 -38.49 14.68 6.33
N MET A 788 -39.28 13.69 5.91
CA MET A 788 -40.53 13.94 5.18
C MET A 788 -41.59 14.63 6.04
N LEU A 789 -41.60 14.36 7.35
CA LEU A 789 -42.44 15.07 8.33
C LEU A 789 -42.00 16.51 8.54
N THR A 790 -40.68 16.74 8.64
CA THR A 790 -40.11 18.05 8.92
C THR A 790 -40.16 18.97 7.69
N PHE A 791 -40.05 18.39 6.49
CA PHE A 791 -39.97 19.09 5.21
C PHE A 791 -41.07 18.62 4.24
N PRO A 792 -42.34 18.96 4.50
CA PRO A 792 -43.48 18.44 3.74
C PRO A 792 -43.46 18.83 2.25
N ASP A 793 -42.87 19.97 1.88
CA ASP A 793 -42.72 20.38 0.48
C ASP A 793 -41.81 19.42 -0.31
N VAL A 794 -40.76 18.92 0.33
CA VAL A 794 -39.86 17.91 -0.25
C VAL A 794 -40.62 16.60 -0.43
N CYS A 795 -41.39 16.18 0.56
CA CYS A 795 -42.25 15.00 0.49
C CYS A 795 -43.25 15.10 -0.67
N ASN A 796 -43.94 16.23 -0.79
CA ASN A 796 -44.91 16.49 -1.86
C ASN A 796 -44.26 16.46 -3.26
N LYS A 797 -43.07 17.04 -3.40
CA LYS A 797 -42.32 17.01 -4.67
C LYS A 797 -41.87 15.59 -5.02
N ALA A 798 -41.31 14.86 -4.06
CA ALA A 798 -40.87 13.48 -4.25
C ALA A 798 -42.03 12.56 -4.65
N ARG A 799 -43.20 12.72 -4.03
CA ARG A 799 -44.43 12.01 -4.40
C ARG A 799 -44.86 12.28 -5.83
N LYS A 800 -44.89 13.54 -6.27
CA LYS A 800 -45.23 13.90 -7.66
C LYS A 800 -44.29 13.24 -8.67
N VAL A 801 -42.99 13.17 -8.37
CA VAL A 801 -42.00 12.49 -9.22
C VAL A 801 -42.32 11.01 -9.34
N ILE A 802 -42.56 10.33 -8.22
CA ILE A 802 -42.92 8.91 -8.20
C ILE A 802 -44.23 8.66 -8.95
N ASP A 803 -45.27 9.43 -8.64
CA ASP A 803 -46.60 9.28 -9.25
C ASP A 803 -46.54 9.47 -10.77
N SER A 804 -45.72 10.41 -11.26
CA SER A 804 -45.54 10.66 -12.69
C SER A 804 -44.78 9.54 -13.41
N ALA A 805 -43.85 8.88 -12.72
CA ALA A 805 -42.99 7.86 -13.32
C ALA A 805 -43.63 6.47 -13.36
N VAL A 806 -44.38 6.08 -12.32
CA VAL A 806 -44.94 4.71 -12.21
C VAL A 806 -46.47 4.64 -12.14
N GLY A 807 -47.16 5.78 -11.96
CA GLY A 807 -48.61 5.81 -11.81
C GLY A 807 -49.10 4.94 -10.64
N ASP A 808 -49.97 3.98 -10.95
CA ASP A 808 -50.57 3.06 -9.98
C ASP A 808 -49.83 1.73 -9.85
N ARG A 809 -48.67 1.54 -10.52
CA ARG A 809 -47.82 0.36 -10.29
C ARG A 809 -46.94 0.58 -9.06
N VAL A 810 -46.72 -0.46 -8.26
CA VAL A 810 -45.73 -0.45 -7.16
C VAL A 810 -44.32 -0.21 -7.74
N PRO A 811 -43.55 0.77 -7.23
CA PRO A 811 -42.18 1.01 -7.66
C PRO A 811 -41.25 -0.20 -7.44
N VAL A 812 -40.32 -0.38 -8.38
CA VAL A 812 -39.20 -1.34 -8.32
C VAL A 812 -37.86 -0.61 -8.35
N PHE A 813 -36.74 -1.31 -8.10
CA PHE A 813 -35.43 -0.66 -7.96
C PHE A 813 -34.98 0.03 -9.25
N GLU A 814 -35.25 -0.58 -10.40
CA GLU A 814 -34.91 -0.09 -11.74
C GLU A 814 -35.56 1.26 -12.06
N ASP A 815 -36.69 1.58 -11.41
CA ASP A 815 -37.38 2.86 -11.61
C ASP A 815 -36.53 4.05 -11.11
N LEU A 816 -35.58 3.82 -10.19
CA LEU A 816 -34.73 4.87 -9.61
C LEU A 816 -33.95 5.67 -10.67
N ASP A 817 -33.54 5.02 -11.75
CA ASP A 817 -32.78 5.67 -12.84
C ASP A 817 -33.62 6.71 -13.59
N SER A 818 -34.95 6.53 -13.61
CA SER A 818 -35.90 7.50 -14.16
C SER A 818 -36.32 8.58 -13.15
N MET A 819 -35.91 8.45 -11.88
CA MET A 819 -36.28 9.34 -10.79
C MET A 819 -35.05 10.01 -10.11
N PRO A 820 -34.28 10.87 -10.81
CA PRO A 820 -33.10 11.52 -10.24
C PRO A 820 -33.36 12.26 -8.92
N TYR A 821 -34.54 12.86 -8.77
CA TYR A 821 -34.91 13.57 -7.54
C TYR A 821 -35.04 12.63 -6.32
N ILE A 822 -35.41 11.36 -6.52
CA ILE A 822 -35.46 10.37 -5.42
C ILE A 822 -34.04 10.00 -4.97
N ARG A 823 -33.10 9.84 -5.92
CA ARG A 823 -31.69 9.65 -5.60
C ARG A 823 -31.12 10.82 -4.80
N GLN A 824 -31.52 12.06 -5.14
CA GLN A 824 -31.18 13.27 -4.38
C GLN A 824 -31.71 13.22 -2.95
N VAL A 825 -32.98 12.81 -2.76
CA VAL A 825 -33.60 12.63 -1.44
C VAL A 825 -32.86 11.57 -0.61
N MET A 826 -32.44 10.47 -1.23
CA MET A 826 -31.65 9.44 -0.54
C MET A 826 -30.31 9.99 -0.03
N LYS A 827 -29.54 10.65 -0.90
CA LYS A 827 -28.26 11.27 -0.55
C LYS A 827 -28.42 12.31 0.57
N GLU A 828 -29.45 13.15 0.48
CA GLU A 828 -29.73 14.15 1.51
C GLU A 828 -30.19 13.53 2.83
N SER A 829 -30.86 12.38 2.81
CA SER A 829 -31.22 11.63 4.02
C SER A 829 -29.99 11.17 4.80
N TRP A 830 -29.03 10.55 4.12
CA TRP A 830 -27.79 10.10 4.77
C TRP A 830 -26.84 11.24 5.14
N ARG A 831 -26.89 12.36 4.42
CA ARG A 831 -26.15 13.58 4.82
C ARG A 831 -26.80 14.24 6.05
N TRP A 832 -28.12 14.39 6.08
CA TRP A 832 -28.83 15.06 7.18
C TRP A 832 -28.81 14.24 8.48
N ARG A 833 -29.02 12.92 8.35
CA ARG A 833 -29.08 11.93 9.43
C ARG A 833 -28.24 10.69 9.06
N PRO A 834 -26.92 10.73 9.27
CA PRO A 834 -26.08 9.55 9.09
C PRO A 834 -26.42 8.49 10.17
N PRO A 835 -26.72 7.23 9.80
CA PRO A 835 -27.04 6.16 10.77
C PRO A 835 -25.98 5.97 11.86
N VAL A 836 -24.72 6.24 11.53
CA VAL A 836 -23.58 6.28 12.45
C VAL A 836 -22.95 7.67 12.37
N ALA A 837 -23.44 8.59 13.20
CA ALA A 837 -22.96 9.97 13.28
C ALA A 837 -21.46 10.08 13.67
N LEU A 838 -21.03 9.22 14.59
CA LEU A 838 -19.68 9.17 15.13
C LEU A 838 -19.06 7.82 14.78
N GLY A 839 -18.17 7.81 13.79
CA GLY A 839 -17.50 6.61 13.32
C GLY A 839 -16.77 5.88 14.45
N HIS A 840 -16.78 4.55 14.38
CA HIS A 840 -16.10 3.69 15.35
C HIS A 840 -14.59 3.99 15.37
N PRO A 841 -13.93 4.02 16.54
CA PRO A 841 -12.54 4.45 16.64
C PRO A 841 -11.60 3.55 15.85
N HIS A 842 -10.67 4.16 15.12
CA HIS A 842 -9.50 3.49 14.56
C HIS A 842 -8.27 3.83 15.39
N THR A 843 -7.30 2.93 15.48
CA THR A 843 -6.02 3.18 16.14
C THR A 843 -4.94 3.50 15.12
N THR A 844 -4.18 4.56 15.36
CA THR A 844 -3.01 4.89 14.54
C THR A 844 -1.82 3.96 14.87
N THR A 845 -1.15 3.41 13.85
CA THR A 845 0.03 2.55 14.06
C THR A 845 1.35 3.33 14.13
N ARG A 846 1.33 4.59 13.73
CA ARG A 846 2.42 5.57 13.82
C ARG A 846 1.86 6.98 13.98
N ASP A 847 2.73 7.96 14.25
CA ASP A 847 2.33 9.37 14.25
C ASP A 847 1.84 9.78 12.85
N ILE A 848 0.73 10.53 12.80
CA ILE A 848 0.19 11.15 11.59
C ILE A 848 0.40 12.65 11.70
N ILE A 849 1.06 13.24 10.73
CA ILE A 849 1.20 14.70 10.61
C ILE A 849 0.03 15.18 9.75
N TYR A 850 -0.76 16.11 10.29
CA TYR A 850 -1.86 16.76 9.59
C TYR A 850 -1.77 18.27 9.81
N LYS A 851 -1.43 19.00 8.74
CA LYS A 851 -1.08 20.43 8.80
C LYS A 851 0.00 20.67 9.88
N ASP A 852 -0.24 21.60 10.78
CA ASP A 852 0.70 21.98 11.85
C ASP A 852 0.55 21.10 13.11
N TYR A 853 -0.23 20.02 13.04
CA TYR A 853 -0.50 19.13 14.17
C TYR A 853 0.06 17.74 13.96
N ARG A 854 0.34 17.08 15.09
CA ARG A 854 0.66 15.66 15.14
C ARG A 854 -0.43 14.88 15.88
N ILE A 855 -1.03 13.90 15.21
CA ILE A 855 -1.86 12.87 15.83
C ILE A 855 -0.92 11.70 16.20
N PRO A 856 -0.72 11.38 17.48
CA PRO A 856 0.31 10.44 17.91
C PRO A 856 -0.04 8.99 17.55
N LYS A 857 0.98 8.12 17.49
CA LYS A 857 0.83 6.65 17.46
C LYS A 857 -0.02 6.19 18.64
N GLY A 858 -0.94 5.27 18.37
CA GLY A 858 -1.89 4.75 19.36
C GLY A 858 -3.07 5.69 19.64
N ALA A 859 -3.18 6.82 18.93
CA ALA A 859 -4.35 7.67 18.97
C ALA A 859 -5.58 6.92 18.46
N ARG A 860 -6.72 7.11 19.12
CA ARG A 860 -8.03 6.61 18.68
C ARG A 860 -8.71 7.70 17.87
N ILE A 861 -8.84 7.54 16.57
CA ILE A 861 -9.43 8.53 15.67
C ILE A 861 -10.85 8.14 15.28
N HIS A 862 -11.76 9.12 15.23
CA HIS A 862 -13.16 8.97 14.85
C HIS A 862 -13.45 9.84 13.63
N LEU A 863 -14.11 9.27 12.63
CA LEU A 863 -14.72 10.06 11.56
C LEU A 863 -16.01 10.67 12.12
N ASN A 864 -16.10 11.99 12.20
CA ASN A 864 -17.30 12.68 12.69
C ASN A 864 -18.18 13.08 11.50
N ALA A 865 -18.96 12.12 11.00
CA ALA A 865 -19.81 12.33 9.83
C ALA A 865 -20.82 13.46 10.09
N TRP A 866 -21.36 13.52 11.30
CA TRP A 866 -22.31 14.56 11.71
C TRP A 866 -21.76 15.98 11.57
N ALA A 867 -20.54 16.24 12.06
CA ALA A 867 -19.92 17.56 11.92
C ALA A 867 -19.56 17.88 10.47
N ILE A 868 -19.01 16.92 9.72
CA ILE A 868 -18.67 17.11 8.29
C ILE A 868 -19.92 17.47 7.49
N HIS A 869 -21.06 16.83 7.79
CA HIS A 869 -22.33 17.09 7.11
C HIS A 869 -22.98 18.40 7.51
N ARG A 870 -22.52 19.01 8.60
CA ARG A 870 -22.99 20.30 9.12
C ARG A 870 -22.02 21.45 8.92
N ASP A 871 -20.91 21.19 8.25
CA ASP A 871 -19.98 22.22 7.86
C ASP A 871 -20.61 23.13 6.80
N SER A 872 -20.93 24.36 7.19
CA SER A 872 -21.52 25.38 6.32
C SER A 872 -20.64 25.76 5.12
N THR A 873 -19.33 25.50 5.18
CA THR A 873 -18.41 25.72 4.06
C THR A 873 -18.56 24.64 2.97
N ARG A 874 -19.08 23.47 3.34
CA ARG A 874 -19.36 22.34 2.44
C ARG A 874 -20.82 22.29 2.01
N TYR A 875 -21.75 22.40 2.96
CA TYR A 875 -23.19 22.38 2.69
C TYR A 875 -23.82 23.68 3.20
N ARG A 876 -24.21 24.56 2.29
CA ARG A 876 -24.96 25.78 2.62
C ARG A 876 -26.26 25.45 3.36
N ASP A 877 -26.61 26.14 4.44
CA ASP A 877 -27.84 25.87 5.22
C ASP A 877 -27.97 24.40 5.67
N PRO A 878 -26.99 23.84 6.38
CA PRO A 878 -26.82 22.39 6.57
C PRO A 878 -27.92 21.70 7.40
N GLU A 879 -28.66 22.47 8.21
CA GLU A 879 -29.78 21.95 9.00
C GLU A 879 -31.05 21.76 8.17
N ASN A 880 -31.16 22.43 7.01
CA ASN A 880 -32.26 22.24 6.08
C ASN A 880 -32.02 21.02 5.19
N PHE A 881 -33.09 20.28 4.92
CA PHE A 881 -33.10 19.15 3.99
C PHE A 881 -33.32 19.64 2.57
N ILE A 882 -32.25 19.69 1.77
CA ILE A 882 -32.28 20.24 0.41
C ILE A 882 -31.76 19.17 -0.58
N PRO A 883 -32.63 18.35 -1.19
CA PRO A 883 -32.22 17.33 -2.17
C PRO A 883 -31.45 17.92 -3.36
N GLU A 884 -31.82 19.13 -3.80
CA GLU A 884 -31.24 19.81 -4.96
C GLU A 884 -29.73 20.06 -4.84
N ARG A 885 -29.13 19.91 -3.64
CA ARG A 885 -27.67 19.85 -3.45
C ARG A 885 -26.99 18.83 -4.36
N PHE A 886 -27.69 17.76 -4.68
CA PHE A 886 -27.20 16.64 -5.48
C PHE A 886 -27.79 16.64 -6.89
N GLU A 887 -28.31 17.77 -7.35
CA GLU A 887 -28.80 17.90 -8.73
C GLU A 887 -27.70 17.59 -9.74
N GLY A 888 -28.02 16.78 -10.74
CA GLY A 888 -27.06 16.29 -11.74
C GLY A 888 -26.09 15.20 -11.25
N ASP A 889 -26.12 14.82 -9.96
CA ASP A 889 -25.22 13.78 -9.44
C ASP A 889 -25.85 12.37 -9.48
N THR A 890 -25.56 11.64 -10.55
CA THR A 890 -26.05 10.28 -10.79
C THR A 890 -25.25 9.17 -10.10
N ARG A 891 -24.13 9.50 -9.43
CA ARG A 891 -23.23 8.51 -8.82
C ARG A 891 -23.94 7.73 -7.71
N SER A 892 -23.67 6.44 -7.64
CA SER A 892 -23.97 5.58 -6.48
C SER A 892 -23.15 5.97 -5.24
N SER A 893 -23.52 5.46 -4.07
CA SER A 893 -22.76 5.69 -2.84
C SER A 893 -21.31 5.20 -2.94
N GLN A 894 -21.07 4.12 -3.71
CA GLN A 894 -19.73 3.61 -3.97
C GLN A 894 -18.89 4.59 -4.80
N GLU A 895 -19.40 4.99 -5.96
CA GLU A 895 -18.69 5.85 -6.91
C GLU A 895 -18.43 7.22 -6.28
N SER A 896 -19.39 7.72 -5.51
CA SER A 896 -19.23 8.90 -4.70
C SER A 896 -18.10 8.73 -3.68
N ALA A 897 -18.13 7.68 -2.86
CA ALA A 897 -17.11 7.46 -1.84
C ALA A 897 -15.71 7.18 -2.41
N ALA A 898 -15.63 6.59 -3.60
CA ALA A 898 -14.39 6.35 -4.35
C ALA A 898 -13.86 7.60 -5.06
N SER A 899 -14.60 8.71 -5.06
CA SER A 899 -14.17 9.93 -5.73
C SER A 899 -12.81 10.42 -5.20
N PRO A 900 -11.84 10.70 -6.09
CA PRO A 900 -10.52 11.21 -5.70
C PRO A 900 -10.61 12.65 -5.15
N ASP A 901 -11.65 13.37 -5.54
CA ASP A 901 -12.00 14.68 -5.00
C ASP A 901 -12.96 14.51 -3.82
N VAL A 902 -12.40 14.61 -2.62
CA VAL A 902 -13.15 14.39 -1.36
C VAL A 902 -14.27 15.44 -1.16
N SER A 903 -14.15 16.62 -1.79
CA SER A 903 -15.17 17.65 -1.75
C SER A 903 -16.43 17.25 -2.54
N LYS A 904 -16.27 16.39 -3.56
CA LYS A 904 -17.35 15.88 -4.41
C LYS A 904 -18.00 14.61 -3.88
N ARG A 905 -17.60 14.09 -2.72
CA ARG A 905 -18.32 12.97 -2.09
C ARG A 905 -19.68 13.47 -1.59
N ASP A 906 -20.75 12.77 -1.88
CA ASP A 906 -22.10 13.12 -1.44
C ASP A 906 -22.24 13.22 0.08
N HIS A 907 -21.69 12.25 0.82
CA HIS A 907 -21.70 12.17 2.27
C HIS A 907 -20.62 11.21 2.79
N PHE A 908 -20.61 10.95 4.09
CA PHE A 908 -19.64 10.11 4.82
C PHE A 908 -20.32 9.08 5.73
N ALA A 909 -21.61 8.80 5.51
CA ALA A 909 -22.38 7.84 6.31
C ALA A 909 -21.80 6.41 6.24
N PHE A 910 -21.13 6.06 5.14
CA PHE A 910 -20.47 4.76 4.96
C PHE A 910 -18.99 4.72 5.44
N GLY A 911 -18.48 5.82 6.01
CA GLY A 911 -17.09 5.95 6.44
C GLY A 911 -16.11 6.29 5.30
N ALA A 912 -14.83 5.97 5.49
CA ALA A 912 -13.74 6.28 4.55
C ALA A 912 -12.56 5.30 4.70
N GLY A 913 -11.61 5.36 3.78
CA GLY A 913 -10.39 4.53 3.79
C GLY A 913 -10.62 3.02 3.67
N ARG A 914 -9.64 2.23 4.13
CA ARG A 914 -9.66 0.75 4.09
C ARG A 914 -10.80 0.09 4.86
N ARG A 915 -11.47 0.84 5.73
CA ARG A 915 -12.52 0.35 6.63
C ARG A 915 -13.93 0.76 6.20
N ILE A 916 -14.06 1.40 5.04
CA ILE A 916 -15.35 1.77 4.46
C ILE A 916 -16.36 0.62 4.50
N CYS A 917 -17.64 0.95 4.66
CA CYS A 917 -18.72 -0.01 4.73
C CYS A 917 -18.64 -1.00 3.56
N PRO A 918 -18.79 -2.32 3.76
CA PRO A 918 -18.80 -3.27 2.65
C PRO A 918 -20.16 -3.31 1.95
N GLY A 919 -21.22 -2.82 2.60
CA GLY A 919 -22.62 -3.06 2.26
C GLY A 919 -23.32 -1.89 1.55
N TYR A 920 -22.60 -0.90 1.04
CA TYR A 920 -23.19 0.28 0.39
C TYR A 920 -24.09 -0.08 -0.79
N HIS A 921 -23.77 -1.11 -1.57
CA HIS A 921 -24.61 -1.57 -2.68
C HIS A 921 -25.97 -2.13 -2.20
N ILE A 922 -25.94 -2.89 -1.10
CA ILE A 922 -27.14 -3.45 -0.50
C ILE A 922 -27.97 -2.32 0.14
N ALA A 923 -27.32 -1.38 0.81
CA ALA A 923 -27.96 -0.22 1.41
C ALA A 923 -28.63 0.70 0.36
N ASP A 924 -27.94 0.98 -0.75
CA ASP A 924 -28.50 1.76 -1.87
C ASP A 924 -29.80 1.14 -2.40
N ARG A 925 -29.82 -0.18 -2.59
CA ARG A 925 -31.01 -0.92 -3.06
C ARG A 925 -32.13 -0.91 -2.05
N SER A 926 -31.83 -1.30 -0.81
CA SER A 926 -32.79 -1.35 0.29
C SER A 926 -33.45 -0.01 0.51
N PHE A 927 -32.64 1.06 0.55
CA PHE A 927 -33.13 2.40 0.84
C PHE A 927 -33.87 3.03 -0.35
N ALA A 928 -33.42 2.80 -1.58
CA ALA A 928 -34.16 3.25 -2.76
C ALA A 928 -35.57 2.64 -2.81
N VAL A 929 -35.68 1.32 -2.64
CA VAL A 929 -36.97 0.62 -2.68
C VAL A 929 -37.86 1.07 -1.52
N SER A 930 -37.33 1.22 -0.30
CA SER A 930 -38.15 1.66 0.84
C SER A 930 -38.65 3.10 0.67
N VAL A 931 -37.79 4.04 0.25
CA VAL A 931 -38.17 5.44 -0.02
C VAL A 931 -39.23 5.53 -1.10
N MET A 932 -39.02 4.88 -2.26
CA MET A 932 -39.97 4.91 -3.36
C MET A 932 -41.33 4.32 -2.96
N ARG A 933 -41.31 3.16 -2.30
CA ARG A 933 -42.55 2.46 -1.92
C ARG A 933 -43.32 3.16 -0.82
N ILE A 934 -42.65 3.75 0.17
CA ILE A 934 -43.33 4.50 1.24
C ILE A 934 -44.03 5.75 0.66
N LEU A 935 -43.33 6.53 -0.17
CA LEU A 935 -43.91 7.73 -0.80
C LEU A 935 -45.03 7.39 -1.80
N TRP A 936 -44.92 6.25 -2.47
CA TRP A 936 -45.97 5.73 -3.32
C TRP A 936 -47.17 5.23 -2.51
N ALA A 937 -46.99 4.46 -1.44
CA ALA A 937 -48.11 3.82 -0.76
C ALA A 937 -48.84 4.76 0.23
N PHE A 938 -48.11 5.64 0.93
CA PHE A 938 -48.61 6.29 2.14
C PHE A 938 -48.53 7.81 2.13
N ASP A 939 -49.50 8.45 2.77
CA ASP A 939 -49.38 9.79 3.32
C ASP A 939 -48.59 9.72 4.63
N ILE A 940 -47.54 10.55 4.72
CA ILE A 940 -46.68 10.64 5.91
C ILE A 940 -47.13 11.86 6.70
N ASN A 941 -47.80 11.64 7.83
CA ASN A 941 -48.46 12.67 8.61
C ASN A 941 -47.96 12.71 10.06
N LEU A 942 -48.10 13.87 10.70
CA LEU A 942 -47.87 13.98 12.14
C LEU A 942 -49.03 13.35 12.90
N LYS A 943 -48.71 12.70 14.02
CA LYS A 943 -49.71 12.22 14.97
C LYS A 943 -50.59 13.40 15.44
N PRO A 944 -51.93 13.25 15.48
CA PRO A 944 -52.81 14.31 15.96
C PRO A 944 -52.40 14.83 17.34
N GLY A 945 -52.40 16.16 17.52
CA GLY A 945 -52.00 16.81 18.78
C GLY A 945 -50.50 17.06 18.95
N THR A 946 -49.68 16.74 17.94
CA THR A 946 -48.24 17.05 17.96
C THR A 946 -47.97 18.55 17.99
N LYS A 947 -47.05 18.98 18.85
CA LYS A 947 -46.62 20.39 18.96
C LYS A 947 -45.70 20.77 17.79
N LEU A 948 -45.98 21.92 17.17
CA LEU A 948 -45.18 22.49 16.08
C LEU A 948 -44.42 23.76 16.52
N PRO A 949 -43.25 24.05 15.93
CA PRO A 949 -42.51 23.23 14.96
C PRO A 949 -41.98 21.94 15.60
N LEU A 950 -41.79 20.89 14.79
CA LEU A 950 -41.23 19.63 15.26
C LEU A 950 -39.78 19.87 15.71
N ASP A 951 -39.47 19.51 16.96
CA ASP A 951 -38.10 19.57 17.49
C ASP A 951 -37.51 18.15 17.51
N PRO A 952 -36.51 17.85 16.66
CA PRO A 952 -35.82 16.57 16.67
C PRO A 952 -35.25 16.14 18.04
N GLN A 953 -34.97 17.10 18.92
CA GLN A 953 -34.47 16.82 20.27
C GLN A 953 -35.56 16.33 21.23
N SER A 954 -36.84 16.39 20.85
CA SER A 954 -37.94 15.91 21.71
C SER A 954 -38.19 14.41 21.59
N PHE A 955 -37.51 13.70 20.69
CA PHE A 955 -37.60 12.24 20.52
C PHE A 955 -36.21 11.65 20.20
N PRO A 956 -35.22 11.76 21.10
CA PRO A 956 -33.87 11.27 20.80
C PRO A 956 -33.82 9.73 20.74
N GLY A 957 -33.02 9.20 19.80
CA GLY A 957 -32.73 7.77 19.71
C GLY A 957 -31.53 7.34 20.56
N ASP A 958 -31.35 6.03 20.68
CA ASP A 958 -30.25 5.42 21.46
C ASP A 958 -28.86 5.73 20.87
N MET A 959 -28.78 5.78 19.54
CA MET A 959 -27.55 6.12 18.83
C MET A 959 -27.47 7.63 18.58
N PRO A 960 -26.30 8.27 18.75
CA PRO A 960 -26.16 9.71 18.61
C PRO A 960 -26.65 10.23 17.25
N GLY A 961 -27.59 11.18 17.27
CA GLY A 961 -28.07 11.90 16.09
C GLY A 961 -29.26 11.23 15.39
N ASN A 962 -29.68 10.05 15.85
CA ASN A 962 -30.80 9.32 15.27
C ASN A 962 -32.12 9.66 15.99
N PRO A 963 -33.27 9.67 15.28
CA PRO A 963 -34.58 9.80 15.91
C PRO A 963 -34.97 8.53 16.67
N GLY A 964 -35.66 8.72 17.79
CA GLY A 964 -36.15 7.66 18.67
C GLY A 964 -37.56 7.18 18.34
N LEU A 965 -38.05 6.22 19.14
CA LEU A 965 -39.36 5.57 18.99
C LEU A 965 -40.54 6.54 19.21
N GLU A 966 -40.31 7.63 19.93
CA GLU A 966 -41.33 8.65 20.24
C GLU A 966 -41.62 9.60 19.07
N MET A 967 -40.96 9.42 17.92
CA MET A 967 -41.22 10.24 16.73
C MET A 967 -42.70 10.17 16.35
N PRO A 968 -43.41 11.32 16.24
CA PRO A 968 -44.86 11.36 16.11
C PRO A 968 -45.31 11.15 14.65
N VAL A 969 -44.91 10.03 14.05
CA VAL A 969 -45.23 9.68 12.66
C VAL A 969 -46.48 8.81 12.57
N VAL A 970 -47.27 9.06 11.52
CA VAL A 970 -48.42 8.25 11.11
C VAL A 970 -48.34 8.02 9.62
N LEU A 971 -48.50 6.77 9.19
CA LEU A 971 -48.66 6.37 7.79
C LEU A 971 -50.10 5.97 7.51
N THR A 972 -50.72 6.59 6.51
CA THR A 972 -52.06 6.23 6.02
C THR A 972 -52.02 5.93 4.53
N VAL A 973 -52.70 4.89 4.07
CA VAL A 973 -52.73 4.54 2.64
C VAL A 973 -53.35 5.69 1.84
N ARG A 974 -52.70 6.07 0.75
CA ARG A 974 -53.07 7.27 -0.04
C ARG A 974 -54.41 7.15 -0.76
N SER A 975 -54.75 5.95 -1.27
CA SER A 975 -56.00 5.74 -2.00
C SER A 975 -56.45 4.28 -2.00
N PRO A 976 -57.76 4.01 -2.21
CA PRO A 976 -58.29 2.65 -2.35
C PRO A 976 -57.64 1.86 -3.50
N GLU A 977 -57.31 2.50 -4.62
CA GLU A 977 -56.69 1.85 -5.79
C GLU A 977 -55.27 1.34 -5.46
N ARG A 978 -54.53 2.10 -4.65
CA ARG A 978 -53.21 1.68 -4.17
C ARG A 978 -53.31 0.55 -3.15
N LEU A 979 -54.33 0.58 -2.27
CA LEU A 979 -54.61 -0.54 -1.37
C LEU A 979 -54.83 -1.85 -2.16
N GLU A 980 -55.70 -1.81 -3.18
CA GLU A 980 -55.99 -2.98 -4.02
C GLU A 980 -54.73 -3.46 -4.76
N THR A 981 -53.93 -2.53 -5.30
CA THR A 981 -52.67 -2.86 -5.96
C THR A 981 -51.68 -3.52 -5.01
N ILE A 982 -51.50 -2.98 -3.79
CA ILE A 982 -50.61 -3.56 -2.77
C ILE A 982 -51.03 -5.00 -2.46
N GLN A 983 -52.32 -5.23 -2.23
CA GLN A 983 -52.86 -6.55 -1.91
C GLN A 983 -52.63 -7.53 -3.07
N LYS A 984 -52.96 -7.13 -4.29
CA LYS A 984 -52.79 -7.95 -5.49
C LYS A 984 -51.33 -8.34 -5.74
N GLU A 985 -50.41 -7.37 -5.65
CA GLU A 985 -48.98 -7.61 -5.85
C GLU A 985 -48.39 -8.46 -4.73
N PHE A 986 -48.80 -8.24 -3.48
CA PHE A 986 -48.36 -9.07 -2.36
C PHE A 986 -48.88 -10.52 -2.47
N GLU A 987 -50.13 -10.73 -2.86
CA GLU A 987 -50.67 -12.06 -3.14
C GLU A 987 -49.92 -12.76 -4.29
N ALA A 988 -49.56 -12.02 -5.33
CA ALA A 988 -48.75 -12.55 -6.42
C ALA A 988 -47.34 -12.94 -5.94
N ALA A 989 -46.70 -12.09 -5.14
CA ALA A 989 -45.40 -12.37 -4.55
C ALA A 989 -45.45 -13.59 -3.62
N MET A 990 -46.50 -13.74 -2.81
CA MET A 990 -46.74 -14.92 -1.97
C MET A 990 -46.85 -16.22 -2.77
N ARG A 991 -47.56 -16.21 -3.91
CA ARG A 991 -47.68 -17.39 -4.78
C ARG A 991 -46.37 -17.79 -5.45
N ASN A 992 -45.50 -16.81 -5.72
CA ASN A 992 -44.22 -17.02 -6.41
C ASN A 992 -43.04 -17.16 -5.44
N ARG A 993 -43.26 -17.00 -4.13
CA ARG A 993 -42.18 -17.08 -3.13
C ARG A 993 -41.74 -18.52 -2.97
N GLU A 994 -40.44 -18.75 -3.02
CA GLU A 994 -39.87 -20.03 -2.57
C GLU A 994 -40.16 -20.24 -1.07
N SER A 995 -40.40 -21.50 -0.68
CA SER A 995 -40.65 -21.84 0.72
C SER A 995 -39.39 -21.58 1.55
N MET A 996 -39.51 -20.67 2.51
CA MET A 996 -38.46 -20.36 3.48
C MET A 996 -39.02 -20.61 4.88
N GLU A 997 -38.22 -21.23 5.74
CA GLU A 997 -38.64 -21.45 7.12
C GLU A 997 -38.38 -20.21 7.99
N PRO A 998 -39.11 -20.08 9.10
CA PRO A 998 -38.84 -19.04 10.08
C PRO A 998 -37.43 -19.15 10.66
N LEU A 999 -36.77 -18.01 10.79
CA LEU A 999 -35.58 -17.82 11.58
C LEU A 999 -35.94 -17.99 13.06
N ALA A 1000 -35.74 -19.20 13.57
CA ALA A 1000 -36.02 -19.52 14.96
C ALA A 1000 -35.02 -18.85 15.92
N GLY A 1001 -35.56 -18.36 17.05
CA GLY A 1001 -34.83 -17.77 18.16
C GLY A 1001 -33.94 -18.75 18.90
#